data_AF-E0NVA9-F1
#
_entry.id   AF-E0NVA9-F1
#
_cell.length_a   1.000
_cell.length_b   1.000
_cell.length_c   1.000
_cell.angle_alpha   90.00
_cell.angle_beta   90.00
_cell.angle_gamma   90.00
#
_symmetry.space_group_name_H-M   'P 1'
#
loop_
_entity.id
_entity.type
_entity.pdbx_description
1 polymer ?
#
loop_
_entity_poly.entity_id
_entity_poly.type
_entity_poly.pdbx_seq_one_letter_code
_entity_poly.pdbx_strand_id
1 'polypeptide(L)'
;MKTIIKTLLASIFAIFATHHAGAQTHQWKFVTTGEGSTYAIEKDGSLWAWGWNESGQLGIGGGAGKVSIPTRVGTDNNWKSAVAGQSYAFFIKTDGTLWAVGDNTKGVQGVGDGTGHKTPVQVGTDNNWKSVAVTRFFGHTAIGLKTDGTLWGWGEGEKGALGMGNYANQSTPKQIGTDNNWTQVAVGDASVIALKADGSLWGWGWNNKGTLCGLPKHTKVPTRIGTETDWKSVFAVSTSAYGIKTDGSLWVWGSADNNVLGLNDENITKVTTPRKITSISEEVVFISGYRNGRVIGVGTAGVATKIYVWGTNEDGALGNGTGVAADNPSGGITYAALPVVVKLPKDVKVTQLTSGEAYSIVLTDKGKLYGWGKNRGGQLGDHATESQMTFSSLPIVAGEKAKEVQTVFTFDAQHIPASLKDAKEIILEGEWSTVDFAHLTAAIGNNSGFPPAGNSVIEKLDMSKATIKDGTSLYVEYGAGSVGTFQGCKALKEVVMPADAEAAHFTSFRSAFQNCKKLEAINLKGCINVRNMSDAFFGCETLKNCDLSSCNKLTGTESLFDQCSSLEEVKLPATITLQKYAFGNCSKLKKIDWSLYGAIVAPDFAKDLFQYVTNLKAITLVVPDAAYSAFAAHNDWKKLNLVKASTTGIHDVVQGKANMSNKVYDLQGRYLTTVSSEKELDNLPKGVYIYNGRKVMVK
;
A
#
# COMPACT_ATOMS: atom_id res chain seq x y z
N MET A 1 31.63 7.02 -46.37
CA MET A 1 31.07 6.11 -45.33
C MET A 1 30.84 6.82 -43.99
N LYS A 2 31.79 7.60 -43.44
CA LYS A 2 31.58 8.37 -42.19
C LYS A 2 30.59 9.56 -42.31
N THR A 3 30.35 10.09 -43.49
CA THR A 3 29.39 11.20 -43.71
C THR A 3 27.95 10.74 -43.88
N ILE A 4 27.72 9.53 -44.42
CA ILE A 4 26.38 8.93 -44.59
C ILE A 4 25.83 8.41 -43.26
N ILE A 5 26.72 7.97 -42.34
CA ILE A 5 26.34 7.53 -40.99
C ILE A 5 25.86 8.71 -40.13
N LYS A 6 26.39 9.93 -40.33
CA LYS A 6 25.94 11.12 -39.58
C LYS A 6 24.57 11.64 -40.02
N THR A 7 24.22 11.52 -41.30
CA THR A 7 22.91 11.95 -41.81
C THR A 7 21.80 10.96 -41.47
N LEU A 8 22.08 9.65 -41.44
CA LEU A 8 21.10 8.65 -41.00
C LEU A 8 20.78 8.74 -39.50
N LEU A 9 21.76 9.09 -38.66
CA LEU A 9 21.57 9.31 -37.22
C LEU A 9 20.78 10.59 -36.89
N ALA A 10 20.88 11.64 -37.73
CA ALA A 10 20.11 12.86 -37.56
C ALA A 10 18.64 12.71 -38.01
N SER A 11 18.36 11.85 -38.99
CA SER A 11 16.99 11.60 -39.47
C SER A 11 16.20 10.59 -38.62
N ILE A 12 16.87 9.73 -37.85
CA ILE A 12 16.21 8.82 -36.89
C ILE A 12 15.87 9.54 -35.57
N PHE A 13 16.54 10.65 -35.24
CA PHE A 13 16.17 11.51 -34.11
C PHE A 13 15.00 12.47 -34.41
N ALA A 14 14.63 12.68 -35.67
CA ALA A 14 13.56 13.59 -36.07
C ALA A 14 12.18 12.94 -36.26
N ILE A 15 12.07 11.60 -36.15
CA ILE A 15 10.80 10.86 -36.29
C ILE A 15 10.27 10.32 -34.94
N PHE A 16 11.00 10.53 -33.83
CA PHE A 16 10.49 10.38 -32.46
C PHE A 16 10.17 11.72 -31.77
N ALA A 17 9.92 12.77 -32.56
CA ALA A 17 9.39 14.03 -32.06
C ALA A 17 7.85 14.10 -32.19
N THR A 18 7.15 13.01 -31.87
CA THR A 18 5.74 13.12 -31.47
C THR A 18 5.72 13.58 -30.02
N HIS A 19 5.60 14.89 -29.81
CA HIS A 19 5.15 15.55 -28.58
C HIS A 19 5.38 14.74 -27.30
N HIS A 20 6.63 14.73 -26.80
CA HIS A 20 6.80 14.67 -25.35
C HIS A 20 6.27 16.00 -24.82
N ALA A 21 4.98 16.04 -24.47
CA ALA A 21 4.49 17.03 -23.53
C ALA A 21 5.36 16.86 -22.28
N GLY A 22 6.29 17.78 -22.07
CA GLY A 22 7.20 17.73 -20.93
C GLY A 22 6.38 17.59 -19.66
N ALA A 23 6.73 16.62 -18.82
CA ALA A 23 6.14 16.42 -17.51
C ALA A 23 6.13 17.76 -16.76
N GLN A 24 4.98 18.43 -16.71
CA GLN A 24 4.85 19.68 -15.97
C GLN A 24 4.71 19.32 -14.50
N THR A 25 5.73 19.64 -13.72
CA THR A 25 5.61 19.55 -12.26
C THR A 25 4.62 20.62 -11.80
N HIS A 26 3.53 20.22 -11.13
CA HIS A 26 2.56 21.16 -10.60
C HIS A 26 3.24 22.23 -9.71
N GLN A 27 2.69 23.45 -9.76
CA GLN A 27 3.12 24.58 -8.97
C GLN A 27 1.95 25.07 -8.12
N TRP A 28 1.81 24.47 -6.95
CA TRP A 28 0.70 24.73 -6.05
C TRP A 28 0.85 26.10 -5.37
N LYS A 29 -0.26 26.82 -5.23
CA LYS A 29 -0.35 28.07 -4.46
C LYS A 29 -1.23 27.93 -3.20
N PHE A 30 -2.06 26.90 -3.15
CA PHE A 30 -3.02 26.66 -2.08
C PHE A 30 -3.27 25.16 -1.93
N VAL A 31 -3.44 24.69 -0.70
CA VAL A 31 -3.87 23.33 -0.38
C VAL A 31 -4.81 23.34 0.83
N THR A 32 -5.83 22.47 0.77
CA THR A 32 -6.71 22.18 1.90
C THR A 32 -7.11 20.71 1.88
N THR A 33 -7.64 20.25 3.00
CA THR A 33 -8.09 18.87 3.18
C THR A 33 -9.50 18.86 3.76
N GLY A 34 -10.33 17.91 3.32
CA GLY A 34 -11.54 17.46 4.01
C GLY A 34 -11.20 16.31 4.97
N GLU A 35 -12.19 15.52 5.38
CA GLU A 35 -11.92 14.32 6.19
C GLU A 35 -11.05 13.31 5.41
N GLY A 36 -11.43 13.04 4.16
CA GLY A 36 -10.80 12.03 3.31
C GLY A 36 -10.39 12.50 1.91
N SER A 37 -10.51 13.78 1.62
CA SER A 37 -10.22 14.37 0.31
C SER A 37 -9.25 15.54 0.43
N THR A 38 -8.46 15.78 -0.61
CA THR A 38 -7.53 16.90 -0.69
C THR A 38 -7.87 17.74 -1.90
N TYR A 39 -7.75 19.06 -1.75
CA TYR A 39 -7.94 20.02 -2.81
C TYR A 39 -6.75 20.96 -2.87
N ALA A 40 -6.28 21.25 -4.07
CA ALA A 40 -5.21 22.20 -4.28
C ALA A 40 -5.52 23.11 -5.46
N ILE A 41 -4.98 24.32 -5.41
CA ILE A 41 -5.10 25.30 -6.49
C ILE A 41 -3.71 25.62 -7.00
N GLU A 42 -3.53 25.60 -8.31
CA GLU A 42 -2.27 25.97 -8.95
C GLU A 42 -2.12 27.49 -9.09
N LYS A 43 -0.88 27.91 -9.40
CA LYS A 43 -0.56 29.32 -9.69
C LYS A 43 -1.45 29.92 -10.78
N ASP A 44 -1.82 29.13 -11.78
CA ASP A 44 -2.72 29.54 -12.87
C ASP A 44 -4.20 29.68 -12.44
N GLY A 45 -4.54 29.24 -11.21
CA GLY A 45 -5.89 29.29 -10.66
C GLY A 45 -6.78 28.09 -10.99
N SER A 46 -6.25 27.04 -11.60
CA SER A 46 -6.94 25.76 -11.76
C SER A 46 -7.12 25.03 -10.42
N LEU A 47 -8.26 24.36 -10.24
CA LEU A 47 -8.59 23.56 -9.06
C LEU A 47 -8.35 22.08 -9.36
N TRP A 48 -7.77 21.39 -8.39
CA TRP A 48 -7.46 19.96 -8.45
C TRP A 48 -7.92 19.29 -7.16
N ALA A 49 -8.40 18.05 -7.28
CA ALA A 49 -8.93 17.27 -6.16
C ALA A 49 -8.53 15.79 -6.26
N TRP A 50 -8.33 15.13 -5.12
CA TRP A 50 -8.01 13.72 -4.99
C TRP A 50 -8.42 13.18 -3.60
N GLY A 51 -8.37 11.87 -3.40
CA GLY A 51 -8.84 11.19 -2.20
C GLY A 51 -10.18 10.47 -2.41
N TRP A 52 -10.95 10.34 -1.34
CA TRP A 52 -12.29 9.73 -1.35
C TRP A 52 -13.29 10.54 -2.18
N ASN A 53 -14.13 9.84 -2.95
CA ASN A 53 -15.06 10.43 -3.91
C ASN A 53 -16.43 9.71 -3.98
N GLU A 54 -16.79 8.91 -2.97
CA GLU A 54 -18.03 8.12 -2.98
C GLU A 54 -19.29 8.99 -3.10
N SER A 55 -19.27 10.20 -2.53
CA SER A 55 -20.36 11.18 -2.60
C SER A 55 -20.19 12.18 -3.75
N GLY A 56 -19.14 12.05 -4.57
CA GLY A 56 -18.78 13.03 -5.58
C GLY A 56 -18.13 14.30 -5.03
N GLN A 57 -17.60 14.26 -3.79
CA GLN A 57 -17.01 15.41 -3.11
C GLN A 57 -15.81 16.02 -3.83
N LEU A 58 -15.15 15.26 -4.71
CA LEU A 58 -14.04 15.82 -5.50
C LEU A 58 -14.51 16.77 -6.60
N GLY A 59 -15.80 16.77 -6.98
CA GLY A 59 -16.32 17.68 -8.00
C GLY A 59 -15.93 17.35 -9.45
N ILE A 60 -15.37 16.16 -9.71
CA ILE A 60 -14.81 15.76 -11.01
C ILE A 60 -15.84 15.15 -11.99
N GLY A 61 -17.15 15.22 -11.69
CA GLY A 61 -18.20 14.72 -12.58
C GLY A 61 -18.56 13.23 -12.44
N GLY A 62 -18.07 12.58 -11.38
CA GLY A 62 -18.29 11.14 -11.11
C GLY A 62 -17.07 10.28 -11.45
N GLY A 63 -17.24 8.95 -11.50
CA GLY A 63 -16.16 8.00 -11.76
C GLY A 63 -15.80 7.14 -10.54
N ALA A 64 -14.51 6.89 -10.34
CA ALA A 64 -14.00 6.03 -9.26
C ALA A 64 -14.37 6.57 -7.87
N GLY A 65 -14.70 5.67 -6.93
CA GLY A 65 -15.03 6.01 -5.54
C GLY A 65 -13.84 6.56 -4.74
N LYS A 66 -12.63 6.47 -5.28
CA LYS A 66 -11.41 7.09 -4.76
C LYS A 66 -10.45 7.42 -5.90
N VAL A 67 -9.63 8.44 -5.72
CA VAL A 67 -8.69 8.95 -6.72
C VAL A 67 -7.35 9.24 -6.04
N SER A 68 -6.29 8.52 -6.40
CA SER A 68 -4.97 8.66 -5.76
C SER A 68 -4.02 9.64 -6.45
N ILE A 69 -4.52 10.36 -7.46
CA ILE A 69 -3.75 11.33 -8.23
C ILE A 69 -4.51 12.64 -8.32
N PRO A 70 -3.84 13.80 -8.18
CA PRO A 70 -4.48 15.09 -8.38
C PRO A 70 -5.20 15.13 -9.73
N THR A 71 -6.52 15.33 -9.68
CA THR A 71 -7.38 15.37 -10.86
C THR A 71 -8.05 16.73 -10.96
N ARG A 72 -7.96 17.34 -12.14
CA ARG A 72 -8.47 18.69 -12.36
C ARG A 72 -10.00 18.72 -12.25
N VAL A 73 -10.52 19.74 -11.57
CA VAL A 73 -11.94 19.98 -11.35
C VAL A 73 -12.43 21.00 -12.37
N GLY A 74 -13.18 20.54 -13.37
CA GLY A 74 -13.70 21.39 -14.44
C GLY A 74 -12.62 22.06 -15.29
N THR A 75 -13.00 23.17 -15.94
CA THR A 75 -12.12 23.91 -16.86
C THR A 75 -11.68 25.28 -16.36
N ASP A 76 -12.26 25.75 -15.27
CA ASP A 76 -12.05 27.11 -14.76
C ASP A 76 -10.67 27.29 -14.12
N ASN A 77 -10.11 28.50 -14.29
CA ASN A 77 -8.79 28.90 -13.79
C ASN A 77 -8.87 30.13 -12.86
N ASN A 78 -10.03 30.38 -12.27
CA ASN A 78 -10.26 31.55 -11.44
C ASN A 78 -10.58 31.17 -9.99
N TRP A 79 -10.17 29.98 -9.52
CA TRP A 79 -10.35 29.53 -8.15
C TRP A 79 -9.37 30.24 -7.19
N LYS A 80 -9.91 30.66 -6.03
CA LYS A 80 -9.19 31.43 -5.01
C LYS A 80 -8.91 30.62 -3.76
N SER A 81 -9.90 29.89 -3.25
CA SER A 81 -9.77 29.08 -2.04
C SER A 81 -10.75 27.91 -2.02
N ALA A 82 -10.49 26.94 -1.15
CA ALA A 82 -11.35 25.79 -0.91
C ALA A 82 -11.45 25.49 0.59
N VAL A 83 -12.56 24.88 1.00
CA VAL A 83 -12.75 24.28 2.33
C VAL A 83 -13.58 23.01 2.17
N ALA A 84 -13.32 21.97 2.96
CA ALA A 84 -14.00 20.70 2.83
C ALA A 84 -14.39 20.11 4.18
N GLY A 85 -15.55 19.45 4.19
CA GLY A 85 -16.05 18.66 5.30
C GLY A 85 -15.76 17.17 5.11
N GLN A 86 -16.65 16.34 5.64
CA GLN A 86 -16.58 14.87 5.53
C GLN A 86 -16.72 14.42 4.08
N SER A 87 -17.83 14.80 3.44
CA SER A 87 -18.21 14.34 2.09
C SER A 87 -18.74 15.46 1.20
N TYR A 88 -18.36 16.70 1.49
CA TYR A 88 -18.73 17.89 0.71
C TYR A 88 -17.58 18.91 0.74
N ALA A 89 -17.56 19.80 -0.24
CA ALA A 89 -16.59 20.89 -0.29
C ALA A 89 -17.21 22.17 -0.84
N PHE A 90 -16.59 23.28 -0.49
CA PHE A 90 -16.89 24.59 -1.03
C PHE A 90 -15.66 25.24 -1.62
N PHE A 91 -15.88 26.06 -2.64
CA PHE A 91 -14.86 26.77 -3.37
C PHE A 91 -15.28 28.22 -3.56
N ILE A 92 -14.33 29.14 -3.42
CA ILE A 92 -14.54 30.56 -3.73
C ILE A 92 -13.73 30.90 -4.97
N LYS A 93 -14.37 31.53 -5.95
CA LYS A 93 -13.69 32.09 -7.12
C LYS A 93 -13.13 33.48 -6.82
N THR A 94 -12.24 33.96 -7.68
CA THR A 94 -11.61 35.28 -7.57
C THR A 94 -12.61 36.43 -7.71
N ASP A 95 -13.74 36.20 -8.38
CA ASP A 95 -14.89 37.11 -8.44
C ASP A 95 -15.73 37.12 -7.15
N GLY A 96 -15.38 36.30 -6.15
CA GLY A 96 -16.05 36.21 -4.85
C GLY A 96 -17.33 35.36 -4.85
N THR A 97 -17.65 34.66 -5.93
CA THR A 97 -18.75 33.68 -5.97
C THR A 97 -18.39 32.40 -5.19
N LEU A 98 -19.41 31.80 -4.56
CA LEU A 98 -19.29 30.57 -3.78
C LEU A 98 -19.85 29.38 -4.56
N TRP A 99 -19.16 28.26 -4.53
CA TRP A 99 -19.52 27.02 -5.23
C TRP A 99 -19.43 25.83 -4.27
N ALA A 100 -20.24 24.80 -4.49
CA ALA A 100 -20.32 23.60 -3.65
C ALA A 100 -20.29 22.31 -4.49
N VAL A 101 -19.90 21.19 -3.86
CA VAL A 101 -19.91 19.83 -4.42
C VAL A 101 -20.14 18.77 -3.33
N GLY A 102 -20.47 17.56 -3.76
CA GLY A 102 -20.51 16.35 -2.93
C GLY A 102 -21.89 16.05 -2.36
N ASP A 103 -21.91 15.70 -1.07
CA ASP A 103 -23.11 15.47 -0.30
C ASP A 103 -23.92 16.77 -0.10
N ASN A 104 -25.25 16.65 -0.05
CA ASN A 104 -26.18 17.73 0.24
C ASN A 104 -27.15 17.36 1.38
N THR A 105 -26.75 16.43 2.25
CA THR A 105 -27.52 16.06 3.42
C THR A 105 -27.71 17.28 4.31
N LYS A 106 -28.91 17.45 4.86
CA LYS A 106 -29.35 18.64 5.63
C LYS A 106 -29.29 19.98 4.84
N GLY A 107 -29.09 19.94 3.52
CA GLY A 107 -29.02 21.13 2.67
C GLY A 107 -27.67 21.86 2.74
N VAL A 108 -26.59 21.17 3.13
CA VAL A 108 -25.29 21.80 3.36
C VAL A 108 -24.69 22.47 2.13
N GLN A 109 -25.02 22.07 0.90
CA GLN A 109 -24.51 22.79 -0.28
C GLN A 109 -25.07 24.21 -0.38
N GLY A 110 -26.21 24.50 0.26
CA GLY A 110 -26.78 25.85 0.25
C GLY A 110 -27.49 26.23 -1.06
N VAL A 111 -27.68 25.28 -1.98
CA VAL A 111 -28.27 25.54 -3.32
C VAL A 111 -29.80 25.42 -3.36
N GLY A 112 -30.42 24.92 -2.29
CA GLY A 112 -31.89 24.87 -2.17
C GLY A 112 -32.61 23.74 -2.89
N ASP A 113 -31.98 23.02 -3.82
CA ASP A 113 -32.63 21.95 -4.60
C ASP A 113 -32.67 20.57 -3.93
N GLY A 114 -31.93 20.38 -2.83
CA GLY A 114 -31.89 19.12 -2.07
C GLY A 114 -31.11 17.98 -2.75
N THR A 115 -30.39 18.25 -3.84
CA THR A 115 -29.62 17.25 -4.60
C THR A 115 -28.12 17.43 -4.40
N GLY A 116 -27.38 16.33 -4.33
CA GLY A 116 -25.92 16.34 -4.23
C GLY A 116 -25.27 16.49 -5.60
N HIS A 117 -24.47 17.56 -5.79
CA HIS A 117 -23.80 17.84 -7.06
C HIS A 117 -22.39 17.25 -7.15
N LYS A 118 -22.12 16.48 -8.20
CA LYS A 118 -20.81 15.87 -8.46
C LYS A 118 -19.85 16.76 -9.27
N THR A 119 -20.31 17.95 -9.63
CA THR A 119 -19.55 19.03 -10.29
C THR A 119 -19.85 20.33 -9.56
N PRO A 120 -18.94 21.32 -9.55
CA PRO A 120 -19.19 22.59 -8.88
C PRO A 120 -20.52 23.22 -9.28
N VAL A 121 -21.37 23.50 -8.29
CA VAL A 121 -22.64 24.23 -8.42
C VAL A 121 -22.55 25.54 -7.63
N GLN A 122 -23.05 26.64 -8.17
CA GLN A 122 -22.97 27.94 -7.50
C GLN A 122 -23.99 28.04 -6.36
N VAL A 123 -23.57 28.60 -5.23
CA VAL A 123 -24.40 28.84 -4.04
C VAL A 123 -24.95 30.26 -4.09
N GLY A 124 -26.22 30.39 -4.46
CA GLY A 124 -26.88 31.68 -4.65
C GLY A 124 -26.25 32.52 -5.76
N THR A 125 -26.48 33.83 -5.74
CA THR A 125 -25.98 34.78 -6.76
C THR A 125 -24.95 35.78 -6.23
N ASP A 126 -24.64 35.72 -4.93
CA ASP A 126 -23.74 36.65 -4.28
C ASP A 126 -22.27 36.42 -4.71
N ASN A 127 -21.52 37.52 -4.78
CA ASN A 127 -20.14 37.56 -5.23
C ASN A 127 -19.19 38.23 -4.23
N ASN A 128 -19.60 38.31 -2.96
CA ASN A 128 -18.85 38.97 -1.89
C ASN A 128 -18.49 38.00 -0.75
N TRP A 129 -18.37 36.71 -1.06
CA TRP A 129 -17.93 35.70 -0.09
C TRP A 129 -16.42 35.86 0.20
N LYS A 130 -16.09 35.98 1.49
CA LYS A 130 -14.70 36.10 1.96
C LYS A 130 -14.13 34.73 2.33
N SER A 131 -14.89 33.93 3.10
CA SER A 131 -14.50 32.60 3.56
C SER A 131 -15.70 31.78 3.98
N VAL A 132 -15.56 30.45 4.06
CA VAL A 132 -16.55 29.54 4.65
C VAL A 132 -15.84 28.65 5.66
N ALA A 133 -16.47 28.44 6.82
CA ALA A 133 -16.07 27.45 7.82
C ALA A 133 -17.14 26.36 7.88
N VAL A 134 -16.72 25.10 8.00
CA VAL A 134 -17.61 23.94 7.89
C VAL A 134 -17.34 22.93 8.97
N THR A 135 -18.35 22.13 9.30
CA THR A 135 -18.16 20.93 10.11
C THR A 135 -17.31 19.92 9.35
N ARG A 136 -16.18 19.53 9.95
CA ARG A 136 -15.21 18.69 9.27
C ARG A 136 -15.47 17.19 9.35
N PHE A 137 -15.92 16.70 10.52
CA PHE A 137 -16.01 15.26 10.80
C PHE A 137 -17.46 14.81 11.08
N PHE A 138 -18.17 15.45 12.02
CA PHE A 138 -19.51 15.02 12.44
C PHE A 138 -20.55 16.12 12.33
N GLY A 139 -21.23 16.17 11.18
CA GLY A 139 -22.33 17.09 10.92
C GLY A 139 -22.18 17.83 9.60
N HIS A 140 -23.17 18.64 9.27
CA HIS A 140 -23.32 19.27 7.97
C HIS A 140 -23.59 20.77 8.09
N THR A 141 -22.85 21.47 8.97
CA THR A 141 -23.01 22.92 9.18
C THR A 141 -22.01 23.70 8.34
N ALA A 142 -22.48 24.76 7.67
CA ALA A 142 -21.63 25.74 7.00
C ALA A 142 -21.94 27.16 7.50
N ILE A 143 -20.88 27.91 7.82
CA ILE A 143 -20.96 29.33 8.19
C ILE A 143 -20.03 30.12 7.27
N GLY A 144 -20.62 30.97 6.43
CA GLY A 144 -19.91 31.87 5.56
C GLY A 144 -19.74 33.25 6.16
N LEU A 145 -18.60 33.87 5.86
CA LEU A 145 -18.27 35.26 6.17
C LEU A 145 -18.20 36.02 4.84
N LYS A 146 -18.93 37.13 4.75
CA LYS A 146 -18.87 38.04 3.59
C LYS A 146 -17.82 39.14 3.80
N THR A 147 -17.43 39.81 2.73
CA THR A 147 -16.44 40.90 2.77
C THR A 147 -16.91 42.13 3.53
N ASP A 148 -18.22 42.30 3.67
CA ASP A 148 -18.85 43.34 4.50
C ASP A 148 -18.87 43.02 6.00
N GLY A 149 -18.27 41.88 6.41
CA GLY A 149 -18.16 41.46 7.80
C GLY A 149 -19.43 40.83 8.38
N THR A 150 -20.43 40.48 7.55
CA THR A 150 -21.64 39.74 7.97
C THR A 150 -21.42 38.23 7.95
N LEU A 151 -22.08 37.50 8.87
CA LEU A 151 -22.10 36.03 8.90
C LEU A 151 -23.39 35.46 8.32
N TRP A 152 -23.27 34.33 7.63
CA TRP A 152 -24.38 33.62 6.99
C TRP A 152 -24.27 32.13 7.29
N GLY A 153 -25.37 31.48 7.69
CA GLY A 153 -25.39 30.06 8.04
C GLY A 153 -26.32 29.25 7.14
N TRP A 154 -25.93 28.01 6.83
CA TRP A 154 -26.77 27.01 6.19
C TRP A 154 -26.30 25.57 6.49
N GLY A 155 -27.10 24.59 6.05
CA GLY A 155 -26.97 23.19 6.40
C GLY A 155 -27.68 22.85 7.71
N GLU A 156 -27.02 22.04 8.54
CA GLU A 156 -27.56 21.50 9.78
C GLU A 156 -27.71 22.58 10.89
N GLY A 157 -28.93 22.73 11.42
CA GLY A 157 -29.27 23.67 12.50
C GLY A 157 -29.36 23.05 13.89
N GLU A 158 -29.23 21.73 13.98
CA GLU A 158 -29.34 20.98 15.24
C GLU A 158 -28.36 21.52 16.30
N LYS A 159 -28.75 21.43 17.58
CA LYS A 159 -27.97 21.95 18.73
C LYS A 159 -27.69 23.46 18.70
N GLY A 160 -28.25 24.20 17.73
CA GLY A 160 -28.14 25.65 17.60
C GLY A 160 -26.98 26.12 16.73
N ALA A 161 -26.35 25.22 15.95
CA ALA A 161 -25.11 25.48 15.22
C ALA A 161 -25.19 26.65 14.21
N LEU A 162 -26.39 26.97 13.71
CA LEU A 162 -26.59 28.09 12.78
C LEU A 162 -26.73 29.45 13.45
N GLY A 163 -26.89 29.54 14.77
CA GLY A 163 -26.93 30.84 15.46
C GLY A 163 -28.20 31.69 15.21
N MET A 164 -29.28 31.09 14.70
CA MET A 164 -30.51 31.80 14.28
C MET A 164 -31.65 31.79 15.32
N GLY A 165 -31.34 31.46 16.58
CA GLY A 165 -32.34 31.38 17.66
C GLY A 165 -33.23 30.13 17.66
N ASN A 166 -33.07 29.25 16.67
CA ASN A 166 -33.84 28.02 16.51
C ASN A 166 -32.93 26.83 16.14
N TYR A 167 -33.52 25.65 15.88
CA TYR A 167 -32.80 24.42 15.52
C TYR A 167 -33.05 23.95 14.07
N ALA A 168 -33.69 24.78 13.24
CA ALA A 168 -34.07 24.39 11.90
C ALA A 168 -32.88 24.43 10.95
N ASN A 169 -32.75 23.39 10.11
CA ASN A 169 -31.81 23.37 9.00
C ASN A 169 -32.16 24.47 7.99
N GLN A 170 -31.17 24.95 7.24
CA GLN A 170 -31.39 25.88 6.14
C GLN A 170 -30.74 25.32 4.88
N SER A 171 -31.51 25.15 3.81
CA SER A 171 -30.99 24.67 2.52
C SER A 171 -30.37 25.76 1.65
N THR A 172 -30.40 27.02 2.12
CA THR A 172 -29.80 28.20 1.48
C THR A 172 -29.14 29.10 2.53
N PRO A 173 -28.08 29.85 2.19
CA PRO A 173 -27.48 30.80 3.11
C PRO A 173 -28.49 31.79 3.68
N LYS A 174 -28.47 31.97 5.01
CA LYS A 174 -29.24 33.02 5.70
C LYS A 174 -28.36 33.79 6.67
N GLN A 175 -28.54 35.10 6.73
CA GLN A 175 -27.74 35.95 7.61
C GLN A 175 -27.96 35.60 9.09
N ILE A 176 -26.88 35.61 9.86
CA ILE A 176 -26.86 35.36 11.30
C ILE A 176 -26.78 36.71 12.03
N GLY A 177 -27.88 37.11 12.67
CA GLY A 177 -27.97 38.40 13.34
C GLY A 177 -27.84 39.59 12.37
N THR A 178 -27.50 40.76 12.91
CA THR A 178 -27.39 42.02 12.16
C THR A 178 -25.97 42.62 12.18
N ASP A 179 -25.04 41.99 12.88
CA ASP A 179 -23.67 42.48 13.04
C ASP A 179 -22.87 42.32 11.74
N ASN A 180 -22.00 43.30 11.47
CA ASN A 180 -21.18 43.39 10.26
C ASN A 180 -19.67 43.59 10.58
N ASN A 181 -19.27 43.30 11.81
CA ASN A 181 -17.88 43.47 12.27
C ASN A 181 -17.20 42.14 12.59
N TRP A 182 -17.68 41.03 12.02
CA TRP A 182 -17.04 39.73 12.15
C TRP A 182 -15.79 39.65 11.29
N THR A 183 -14.72 39.09 11.84
CA THR A 183 -13.42 38.99 11.16
C THR A 183 -13.02 37.56 10.86
N GLN A 184 -13.44 36.62 11.70
CA GLN A 184 -13.14 35.19 11.58
C GLN A 184 -14.27 34.34 12.17
N VAL A 185 -14.46 33.14 11.61
CA VAL A 185 -15.33 32.09 12.15
C VAL A 185 -14.64 30.73 12.00
N ALA A 186 -14.84 29.85 12.98
CA ALA A 186 -14.40 28.46 12.95
C ALA A 186 -15.52 27.54 13.46
N VAL A 187 -15.66 26.38 12.83
CA VAL A 187 -16.73 25.41 13.10
C VAL A 187 -16.09 24.09 13.56
N GLY A 188 -16.52 23.59 14.72
CA GLY A 188 -16.18 22.26 15.24
C GLY A 188 -17.16 21.20 14.73
N ASP A 189 -17.48 20.19 15.54
CA ASP A 189 -18.49 19.20 15.17
C ASP A 189 -19.90 19.83 15.09
N ALA A 190 -20.33 20.52 16.13
CA ALA A 190 -21.59 21.28 16.15
C ALA A 190 -21.50 22.57 16.96
N SER A 191 -20.27 23.04 17.21
CA SER A 191 -19.95 24.29 17.90
C SER A 191 -19.39 25.29 16.91
N VAL A 192 -19.69 26.56 17.11
CA VAL A 192 -19.13 27.66 16.31
C VAL A 192 -18.49 28.66 17.25
N ILE A 193 -17.27 29.06 16.92
CA ILE A 193 -16.57 30.17 17.57
C ILE A 193 -16.25 31.23 16.52
N ALA A 194 -16.30 32.49 16.91
CA ALA A 194 -16.06 33.61 16.00
C ALA A 194 -15.38 34.77 16.72
N LEU A 195 -14.71 35.61 15.91
CA LEU A 195 -14.08 36.84 16.35
C LEU A 195 -14.73 38.05 15.69
N LYS A 196 -14.86 39.11 16.47
CA LYS A 196 -15.17 40.45 15.96
C LYS A 196 -13.89 41.28 15.80
N ALA A 197 -14.01 42.39 15.08
CA ALA A 197 -12.91 43.32 14.79
C ALA A 197 -12.30 43.96 16.06
N ASP A 198 -13.05 44.00 17.16
CA ASP A 198 -12.56 44.47 18.46
C ASP A 198 -11.77 43.40 19.23
N GLY A 199 -11.52 42.23 18.64
CA GLY A 199 -10.81 41.11 19.27
C GLY A 199 -11.63 40.33 20.29
N SER A 200 -12.94 40.56 20.38
CA SER A 200 -13.82 39.80 21.28
C SER A 200 -14.15 38.40 20.73
N LEU A 201 -14.19 37.42 21.63
CA LEU A 201 -14.54 36.03 21.34
C LEU A 201 -16.05 35.78 21.52
N TRP A 202 -16.65 35.08 20.58
CA TRP A 202 -18.07 34.71 20.59
C TRP A 202 -18.23 33.23 20.26
N GLY A 203 -19.33 32.62 20.70
CA GLY A 203 -19.66 31.26 20.33
C GLY A 203 -21.12 30.89 20.48
N TRP A 204 -21.52 29.84 19.75
CA TRP A 204 -22.86 29.27 19.75
C TRP A 204 -22.83 27.81 19.26
N GLY A 205 -23.96 27.11 19.35
CA GLY A 205 -24.11 25.70 19.07
C GLY A 205 -23.91 24.82 20.31
N TRP A 206 -23.32 23.65 20.10
CA TRP A 206 -23.16 22.59 21.09
C TRP A 206 -21.98 22.82 22.04
N ASN A 207 -22.20 22.67 23.35
CA ASN A 207 -21.17 22.90 24.38
C ASN A 207 -20.97 21.74 25.39
N ASN A 208 -21.43 20.50 25.12
CA ASN A 208 -21.23 19.42 26.12
C ASN A 208 -19.75 19.19 26.45
N LYS A 209 -18.87 19.45 25.47
CA LYS A 209 -17.43 19.25 25.55
C LYS A 209 -16.65 20.50 25.94
N GLY A 210 -17.31 21.62 26.24
CA GLY A 210 -16.66 22.85 26.71
C GLY A 210 -16.03 23.73 25.61
N THR A 211 -16.27 23.41 24.32
CA THR A 211 -15.73 24.19 23.18
C THR A 211 -16.24 25.64 23.15
N LEU A 212 -17.32 25.94 23.87
CA LEU A 212 -17.87 27.28 24.06
C LEU A 212 -17.70 27.78 25.51
N CYS A 213 -16.69 27.26 26.22
CA CYS A 213 -16.35 27.66 27.58
C CYS A 213 -17.55 27.49 28.55
N GLY A 214 -17.85 28.50 29.35
CA GLY A 214 -18.95 28.50 30.33
C GLY A 214 -20.35 28.75 29.76
N LEU A 215 -20.54 28.80 28.43
CA LEU A 215 -21.86 29.00 27.84
C LEU A 215 -22.82 27.81 28.07
N PRO A 216 -24.14 28.00 27.92
CA PRO A 216 -25.11 26.91 28.00
C PRO A 216 -24.81 25.73 27.07
N LYS A 217 -25.39 24.56 27.39
CA LYS A 217 -25.23 23.30 26.65
C LYS A 217 -25.54 23.43 25.15
N HIS A 218 -26.55 24.24 24.83
CA HIS A 218 -26.98 24.57 23.49
C HIS A 218 -27.23 26.08 23.43
N THR A 219 -26.34 26.81 22.78
CA THR A 219 -26.47 28.27 22.61
C THR A 219 -26.97 28.54 21.20
N LYS A 220 -28.15 29.16 21.05
CA LYS A 220 -28.81 29.27 19.74
C LYS A 220 -28.49 30.54 18.96
N VAL A 221 -27.80 31.48 19.58
CA VAL A 221 -27.45 32.79 18.99
C VAL A 221 -26.00 33.11 19.34
N PRO A 222 -25.26 33.85 18.48
CA PRO A 222 -23.92 34.31 18.82
C PRO A 222 -23.89 34.97 20.19
N THR A 223 -23.14 34.39 21.12
CA THR A 223 -23.04 34.88 22.50
C THR A 223 -21.58 35.10 22.86
N ARG A 224 -21.26 36.23 23.49
CA ARG A 224 -19.88 36.57 23.85
C ARG A 224 -19.32 35.58 24.88
N ILE A 225 -18.07 35.18 24.70
CA ILE A 225 -17.31 34.31 25.60
C ILE A 225 -16.25 35.16 26.30
N GLY A 226 -16.37 35.30 27.62
CA GLY A 226 -15.43 36.10 28.42
C GLY A 226 -15.51 37.60 28.15
N THR A 227 -14.57 38.35 28.71
CA THR A 227 -14.49 39.82 28.62
C THR A 227 -13.26 40.31 27.87
N GLU A 228 -12.35 39.40 27.52
CA GLU A 228 -11.10 39.70 26.81
C GLU A 228 -11.37 40.19 25.38
N THR A 229 -10.43 40.98 24.86
CA THR A 229 -10.47 41.63 23.53
C THR A 229 -9.12 41.55 22.81
N ASP A 230 -8.22 40.69 23.29
CA ASP A 230 -6.87 40.50 22.77
C ASP A 230 -6.74 39.22 21.93
N TRP A 231 -7.86 38.65 21.46
CA TRP A 231 -7.83 37.51 20.54
C TRP A 231 -7.50 37.96 19.12
N LYS A 232 -6.44 37.37 18.55
CA LYS A 232 -5.96 37.62 17.19
C LYS A 232 -6.55 36.64 16.18
N SER A 233 -6.67 35.36 16.55
CA SER A 233 -7.25 34.33 15.69
C SER A 233 -7.80 33.14 16.46
N VAL A 234 -8.80 32.46 15.90
CA VAL A 234 -9.44 31.27 16.50
C VAL A 234 -9.52 30.09 15.53
N PHE A 235 -9.46 28.88 16.07
CA PHE A 235 -9.53 27.63 15.32
C PHE A 235 -10.37 26.62 16.09
N ALA A 236 -11.11 25.78 15.37
CA ALA A 236 -11.86 24.68 15.94
C ALA A 236 -11.47 23.38 15.22
N VAL A 237 -11.20 22.32 15.98
CA VAL A 237 -10.90 20.99 15.46
C VAL A 237 -11.70 19.98 16.27
N SER A 238 -12.73 19.39 15.65
CA SER A 238 -13.74 18.55 16.29
C SER A 238 -14.33 19.24 17.54
N THR A 239 -13.98 18.78 18.75
CA THR A 239 -14.54 19.25 20.02
C THR A 239 -13.56 20.10 20.84
N SER A 240 -12.43 20.50 20.25
CA SER A 240 -11.46 21.43 20.84
C SER A 240 -11.40 22.73 20.06
N ALA A 241 -11.04 23.80 20.76
CA ALA A 241 -10.84 25.11 20.19
C ALA A 241 -9.51 25.70 20.65
N TYR A 242 -8.89 26.46 19.75
CA TYR A 242 -7.61 27.13 19.94
C TYR A 242 -7.77 28.59 19.63
N GLY A 243 -7.02 29.42 20.35
CA GLY A 243 -6.92 30.85 20.08
C GLY A 243 -5.49 31.32 20.18
N ILE A 244 -5.14 32.30 19.36
CA ILE A 244 -3.88 33.01 19.45
C ILE A 244 -4.21 34.41 19.93
N LYS A 245 -3.52 34.89 20.97
CA LYS A 245 -3.64 36.26 21.45
C LYS A 245 -2.76 37.23 20.65
N THR A 246 -2.97 38.52 20.81
CA THR A 246 -2.18 39.57 20.14
C THR A 246 -0.70 39.54 20.51
N ASP A 247 -0.36 39.03 21.69
CA ASP A 247 1.02 38.76 22.14
C ASP A 247 1.65 37.51 21.50
N GLY A 248 0.92 36.80 20.64
CA GLY A 248 1.36 35.57 19.97
C GLY A 248 1.19 34.30 20.78
N SER A 249 0.70 34.39 22.02
CA SER A 249 0.53 33.20 22.87
C SER A 249 -0.61 32.30 22.40
N LEU A 250 -0.38 30.98 22.50
CA LEU A 250 -1.33 29.94 22.14
C LEU A 250 -2.19 29.52 23.34
N TRP A 251 -3.50 29.46 23.15
CA TRP A 251 -4.48 29.09 24.15
C TRP A 251 -5.41 28.00 23.63
N VAL A 252 -5.95 27.19 24.53
CA VAL A 252 -6.77 26.03 24.21
C VAL A 252 -7.92 25.84 25.20
N TRP A 253 -9.06 25.35 24.70
CA TRP A 253 -10.21 24.92 25.50
C TRP A 253 -11.01 23.83 24.76
N GLY A 254 -12.05 23.28 25.40
CA GLY A 254 -12.86 22.18 24.89
C GLY A 254 -12.49 20.81 25.44
N SER A 255 -12.78 19.75 24.69
CA SER A 255 -12.56 18.36 25.14
C SER A 255 -11.07 18.05 25.30
N ALA A 256 -10.73 17.41 26.41
CA ALA A 256 -9.42 16.82 26.64
C ALA A 256 -9.39 15.31 26.40
N ASP A 257 -10.44 14.75 25.77
CA ASP A 257 -10.47 13.35 25.35
C ASP A 257 -9.23 13.06 24.48
N ASN A 258 -8.56 11.93 24.73
CA ASN A 258 -7.32 11.55 24.04
C ASN A 258 -6.20 12.62 24.14
N ASN A 259 -6.09 13.35 25.27
CA ASN A 259 -5.19 14.48 25.55
C ASN A 259 -4.87 15.41 24.36
N VAL A 260 -5.84 15.62 23.47
CA VAL A 260 -5.65 16.41 22.24
C VAL A 260 -5.39 17.90 22.52
N LEU A 261 -5.56 18.37 23.76
CA LEU A 261 -5.30 19.77 24.11
C LEU A 261 -3.81 20.09 24.29
N GLY A 262 -2.92 19.10 24.42
CA GLY A 262 -1.48 19.33 24.57
C GLY A 262 -1.07 19.95 25.92
N LEU A 263 -1.91 19.81 26.95
CA LEU A 263 -1.71 20.38 28.29
C LEU A 263 -0.98 19.46 29.28
N ASN A 264 -0.75 18.19 28.93
CA ASN A 264 -0.12 17.19 29.78
C ASN A 264 -0.79 16.99 31.17
N ASP A 265 -2.12 16.95 31.18
CA ASP A 265 -2.90 16.78 32.40
C ASP A 265 -4.01 15.75 32.16
N GLU A 266 -3.75 14.52 32.58
CA GLU A 266 -4.65 13.37 32.39
C GLU A 266 -5.92 13.44 33.27
N ASN A 267 -5.96 14.35 34.25
CA ASN A 267 -7.10 14.51 35.15
C ASN A 267 -8.19 15.42 34.57
N ILE A 268 -7.92 16.04 33.41
CA ILE A 268 -8.84 16.96 32.77
C ILE A 268 -9.59 16.24 31.68
N THR A 269 -10.92 16.26 31.81
CA THR A 269 -11.83 15.73 30.78
C THR A 269 -12.29 16.82 29.81
N LYS A 270 -12.31 18.08 30.26
CA LYS A 270 -12.55 19.27 29.42
C LYS A 270 -12.03 20.54 30.08
N VAL A 271 -11.73 21.53 29.25
CA VAL A 271 -11.33 22.88 29.64
C VAL A 271 -12.44 23.85 29.25
N THR A 272 -13.05 24.51 30.24
CA THR A 272 -14.18 25.44 30.03
C THR A 272 -13.79 26.92 30.19
N THR A 273 -12.51 27.20 30.40
CA THR A 273 -11.92 28.53 30.42
C THR A 273 -10.62 28.43 29.62
N PRO A 274 -10.33 29.32 28.65
CA PRO A 274 -9.11 29.23 27.86
C PRO A 274 -7.87 29.06 28.73
N ARG A 275 -7.04 28.07 28.41
CA ARG A 275 -5.77 27.80 29.09
C ARG A 275 -4.61 27.99 28.12
N LYS A 276 -3.57 28.70 28.57
CA LYS A 276 -2.34 28.90 27.79
C LYS A 276 -1.59 27.56 27.64
N ILE A 277 -1.15 27.26 26.42
CA ILE A 277 -0.19 26.18 26.16
C ILE A 277 1.21 26.75 26.37
N THR A 278 1.95 26.19 27.32
CA THR A 278 3.30 26.65 27.70
C THR A 278 4.42 25.79 27.12
N SER A 279 4.10 24.61 26.58
CA SER A 279 5.04 23.67 25.95
C SER A 279 5.53 24.13 24.58
N ILE A 280 4.90 25.15 24.00
CA ILE A 280 5.30 25.78 22.73
C ILE A 280 5.58 27.25 23.05
N SER A 281 6.85 27.67 22.94
CA SER A 281 7.27 29.05 23.22
C SER A 281 7.53 29.87 21.96
N GLU A 282 7.67 29.21 20.81
CA GLU A 282 7.84 29.87 19.52
C GLU A 282 6.52 30.44 18.97
N GLU A 283 6.61 31.42 18.06
CA GLU A 283 5.44 32.01 17.40
C GLU A 283 4.70 30.94 16.57
N VAL A 284 3.40 30.79 16.83
CA VAL A 284 2.52 29.87 16.12
C VAL A 284 1.99 30.54 14.86
N VAL A 285 2.28 29.94 13.70
CA VAL A 285 1.84 30.45 12.39
C VAL A 285 0.72 29.61 11.77
N PHE A 286 0.64 28.32 12.11
CA PHE A 286 -0.43 27.43 11.63
C PHE A 286 -0.99 26.58 12.75
N ILE A 287 -2.31 26.45 12.78
CA ILE A 287 -3.03 25.49 13.63
C ILE A 287 -3.89 24.63 12.72
N SER A 288 -3.63 23.34 12.76
CA SER A 288 -4.42 22.33 12.09
C SER A 288 -4.59 21.13 13.04
N GLY A 289 -5.40 20.16 12.63
CA GLY A 289 -5.56 18.96 13.40
C GLY A 289 -6.55 18.02 12.75
N TYR A 290 -6.42 16.77 13.15
CA TYR A 290 -7.32 15.70 12.81
C TYR A 290 -8.18 15.36 14.04
N ARG A 291 -9.16 14.46 13.89
CA ARG A 291 -10.17 14.19 14.94
C ARG A 291 -9.55 14.03 16.32
N ASN A 292 -8.52 13.19 16.40
CA ASN A 292 -7.85 12.82 17.64
C ASN A 292 -6.38 13.28 17.69
N GLY A 293 -6.03 14.39 17.05
CA GLY A 293 -4.68 14.95 17.16
C GLY A 293 -4.52 16.35 16.59
N ARG A 294 -3.39 16.99 16.87
CA ARG A 294 -3.13 18.38 16.52
C ARG A 294 -1.82 18.51 15.81
N VAL A 295 -1.76 19.46 14.88
CA VAL A 295 -0.57 19.76 14.09
C VAL A 295 -0.36 21.27 14.11
N ILE A 296 0.72 21.70 14.75
CA ILE A 296 1.05 23.11 14.95
C ILE A 296 2.32 23.43 14.19
N GLY A 297 2.25 24.41 13.29
CA GLY A 297 3.42 25.00 12.64
C GLY A 297 3.90 26.20 13.42
N VAL A 298 5.18 26.20 13.82
CA VAL A 298 5.84 27.37 14.43
C VAL A 298 6.91 27.93 13.51
N GLY A 299 7.06 29.25 13.57
CA GLY A 299 8.00 30.00 12.75
C GLY A 299 7.65 31.48 12.72
N THR A 300 8.07 32.20 11.70
CA THR A 300 7.92 33.66 11.65
C THR A 300 7.45 34.11 10.27
N ALA A 301 6.83 35.28 10.19
CA ALA A 301 6.36 35.89 8.94
C ALA A 301 5.46 34.96 8.08
N GLY A 302 4.62 34.16 8.74
CA GLY A 302 3.72 33.22 8.07
C GLY A 302 4.42 32.00 7.45
N VAL A 303 5.66 31.72 7.84
CA VAL A 303 6.42 30.55 7.40
C VAL A 303 6.77 29.69 8.61
N ALA A 304 6.32 28.44 8.61
CA ALA A 304 6.72 27.47 9.62
C ALA A 304 8.04 26.79 9.21
N THR A 305 8.93 26.65 10.18
CA THR A 305 10.21 25.93 10.05
C THR A 305 10.29 24.71 10.97
N LYS A 306 9.31 24.55 11.86
CA LYS A 306 9.14 23.39 12.74
C LYS A 306 7.65 23.06 12.86
N ILE A 307 7.35 21.77 12.87
CA ILE A 307 6.00 21.25 13.06
C ILE A 307 5.97 20.40 14.32
N TYR A 308 5.09 20.76 15.24
CA TYR A 308 4.71 19.96 16.40
C TYR A 308 3.43 19.19 16.12
N VAL A 309 3.37 17.95 16.59
CA VAL A 309 2.19 17.09 16.41
C VAL A 309 1.97 16.25 17.66
N TRP A 310 0.72 15.99 18.02
CA TRP A 310 0.37 15.13 19.15
C TRP A 310 -1.05 14.58 19.00
N GLY A 311 -1.40 13.60 19.84
CA GLY A 311 -2.63 12.84 19.78
C GLY A 311 -2.40 11.42 19.26
N THR A 312 -3.43 10.81 18.71
CA THR A 312 -3.39 9.46 18.12
C THR A 312 -2.46 9.40 16.91
N ASN A 313 -1.86 8.24 16.68
CA ASN A 313 -0.90 7.98 15.61
C ASN A 313 -1.35 6.80 14.72
N GLU A 314 -2.66 6.60 14.63
CA GLU A 314 -3.27 5.69 13.67
C GLU A 314 -2.85 6.10 12.26
N ASP A 315 -2.48 5.12 11.44
CA ASP A 315 -2.00 5.29 10.07
C ASP A 315 -0.81 6.26 9.92
N GLY A 316 -0.04 6.50 10.98
CA GLY A 316 1.12 7.39 10.92
C GLY A 316 0.79 8.88 11.03
N ALA A 317 -0.36 9.25 11.61
CA ALA A 317 -0.81 10.64 11.70
C ALA A 317 0.19 11.61 12.37
N LEU A 318 1.12 11.12 13.20
CA LEU A 318 2.21 11.94 13.77
C LEU A 318 3.38 12.16 12.79
N GLY A 319 3.48 11.44 11.67
CA GLY A 319 4.49 11.71 10.63
C GLY A 319 5.95 11.58 11.07
N ASN A 320 6.19 10.97 12.23
CA ASN A 320 7.49 10.80 12.86
C ASN A 320 8.08 9.39 12.66
N GLY A 321 7.44 8.56 11.83
CA GLY A 321 7.86 7.21 11.52
C GLY A 321 7.47 6.16 12.56
N THR A 322 6.71 6.52 13.61
CA THR A 322 6.39 5.60 14.72
C THR A 322 4.95 5.09 14.72
N GLY A 323 4.12 5.45 13.74
CA GLY A 323 2.69 5.12 13.73
C GLY A 323 2.35 3.67 13.39
N VAL A 324 1.09 3.33 13.63
CA VAL A 324 0.53 1.99 13.43
C VAL A 324 -0.52 2.06 12.33
N ALA A 325 -0.30 1.38 11.21
CA ALA A 325 -1.32 1.29 10.16
C ALA A 325 -2.49 0.43 10.67
N ALA A 326 -3.74 0.76 10.37
CA ALA A 326 -4.87 -0.09 10.82
C ALA A 326 -4.90 -1.48 10.12
N ASP A 327 -4.11 -1.67 9.07
CA ASP A 327 -3.82 -2.93 8.37
C ASP A 327 -2.59 -3.67 8.97
N ASN A 328 -1.92 -3.07 9.94
CA ASN A 328 -0.83 -3.68 10.72
C ASN A 328 -0.82 -3.16 12.18
N PRO A 329 -1.69 -3.69 13.06
CA PRO A 329 -1.98 -3.11 14.39
C PRO A 329 -0.90 -3.34 15.47
N SER A 330 0.27 -3.91 15.16
CA SER A 330 1.28 -4.31 16.17
C SER A 330 2.60 -3.53 16.01
N GLY A 331 3.06 -2.86 17.08
CA GLY A 331 4.48 -2.46 17.22
C GLY A 331 4.87 -0.99 17.03
N GLY A 332 3.92 -0.06 16.89
CA GLY A 332 4.20 1.38 16.83
C GLY A 332 3.67 2.16 18.04
N ILE A 333 4.11 3.41 18.18
CA ILE A 333 3.51 4.37 19.10
C ILE A 333 2.12 4.69 18.55
N THR A 334 1.07 4.26 19.24
CA THR A 334 -0.32 4.54 18.85
C THR A 334 -0.79 5.94 19.24
N TYR A 335 0.00 6.63 20.06
CA TYR A 335 -0.41 7.86 20.71
C TYR A 335 0.75 8.68 21.30
N ALA A 336 0.68 10.01 21.20
CA ALA A 336 1.58 10.95 21.88
C ALA A 336 0.77 11.98 22.68
N ALA A 337 0.90 11.98 24.01
CA ALA A 337 0.25 12.97 24.88
C ALA A 337 0.88 14.37 24.83
N LEU A 338 2.14 14.43 24.41
CA LEU A 338 2.95 15.64 24.32
C LEU A 338 3.29 15.97 22.87
N PRO A 339 3.48 17.27 22.54
CA PRO A 339 3.99 17.68 21.24
C PRO A 339 5.30 16.98 20.88
N VAL A 340 5.30 16.22 19.78
CA VAL A 340 6.50 15.65 19.15
C VAL A 340 6.81 16.39 17.86
N VAL A 341 8.07 16.39 17.46
CA VAL A 341 8.52 17.13 16.27
C VAL A 341 8.50 16.23 15.04
N VAL A 342 7.90 16.71 13.95
CA VAL A 342 8.00 16.09 12.63
C VAL A 342 9.37 16.43 12.03
N LYS A 343 10.12 15.42 11.57
CA LYS A 343 11.44 15.63 10.95
C LYS A 343 11.29 16.19 9.54
N LEU A 344 11.48 17.51 9.40
CA LEU A 344 11.49 18.18 8.11
C LEU A 344 12.86 18.04 7.42
N PRO A 345 12.90 17.86 6.09
CA PRO A 345 14.14 18.01 5.32
C PRO A 345 14.74 19.41 5.51
N LYS A 346 16.07 19.49 5.43
CA LYS A 346 16.80 20.76 5.48
C LYS A 346 16.26 21.69 4.38
N ASP A 347 16.03 22.95 4.73
CA ASP A 347 15.55 24.02 3.82
C ASP A 347 14.08 23.95 3.37
N VAL A 348 13.26 23.07 3.95
CA VAL A 348 11.81 23.09 3.74
C VAL A 348 11.18 24.23 4.54
N LYS A 349 10.55 25.17 3.83
CA LYS A 349 9.81 26.30 4.40
C LYS A 349 8.33 26.09 4.15
N VAL A 350 7.56 25.93 5.21
CA VAL A 350 6.13 25.61 5.15
C VAL A 350 5.31 26.89 5.10
N THR A 351 4.49 27.05 4.07
CA THR A 351 3.60 28.21 3.85
C THR A 351 2.13 27.89 4.08
N GLN A 352 1.74 26.60 4.07
CA GLN A 352 0.44 26.14 4.55
C GLN A 352 0.54 24.74 5.15
N LEU A 353 -0.34 24.45 6.12
CA LEU A 353 -0.45 23.17 6.81
C LEU A 353 -1.94 22.83 6.97
N THR A 354 -2.35 21.61 6.60
CA THR A 354 -3.75 21.19 6.66
C THR A 354 -3.91 19.70 7.03
N SER A 355 -4.97 19.42 7.80
CA SER A 355 -5.23 18.29 8.72
C SER A 355 -6.38 17.33 8.45
N GLY A 356 -6.31 16.27 7.65
CA GLY A 356 -7.41 15.30 7.40
C GLY A 356 -7.97 14.50 8.60
N GLU A 357 -8.57 13.33 8.35
CA GLU A 357 -9.03 12.42 9.43
C GLU A 357 -7.88 11.85 10.28
N ALA A 358 -6.74 11.60 9.64
CA ALA A 358 -5.51 11.06 10.24
C ALA A 358 -4.31 11.25 9.29
N TYR A 359 -4.31 12.32 8.50
CA TYR A 359 -3.23 12.64 7.57
C TYR A 359 -3.02 14.15 7.52
N SER A 360 -1.83 14.59 7.11
CA SER A 360 -1.53 16.01 6.95
C SER A 360 -0.83 16.28 5.64
N ILE A 361 -1.09 17.47 5.11
CA ILE A 361 -0.45 17.98 3.89
C ILE A 361 0.14 19.36 4.18
N VAL A 362 1.34 19.56 3.64
CA VAL A 362 2.14 20.77 3.77
C VAL A 362 2.41 21.32 2.38
N LEU A 363 2.17 22.63 2.22
CA LEU A 363 2.63 23.40 1.08
C LEU A 363 3.89 24.17 1.45
N THR A 364 4.85 24.19 0.53
CA THR A 364 6.10 24.91 0.68
C THR A 364 6.12 26.22 -0.11
N ASP A 365 7.05 27.11 0.24
CA ASP A 365 7.35 28.34 -0.52
C ASP A 365 7.72 28.08 -1.98
N LYS A 366 8.23 26.89 -2.30
CA LYS A 366 8.54 26.43 -3.66
C LYS A 366 7.35 25.84 -4.42
N GLY A 367 6.14 25.91 -3.86
CA GLY A 367 4.92 25.36 -4.49
C GLY A 367 4.89 23.83 -4.53
N LYS A 368 5.63 23.16 -3.65
CA LYS A 368 5.68 21.69 -3.54
C LYS A 368 4.85 21.21 -2.35
N LEU A 369 4.21 20.06 -2.52
CA LEU A 369 3.44 19.39 -1.47
C LEU A 369 4.23 18.25 -0.84
N TYR A 370 4.10 18.15 0.47
CA TYR A 370 4.57 17.04 1.28
C TYR A 370 3.40 16.53 2.12
N GLY A 371 3.42 15.26 2.49
CA GLY A 371 2.36 14.69 3.31
C GLY A 371 2.77 13.46 4.07
N TRP A 372 1.91 13.09 5.02
CA TRP A 372 2.03 11.91 5.85
C TRP A 372 0.67 11.50 6.42
N GLY A 373 0.59 10.29 6.96
CA GLY A 373 -0.58 9.71 7.59
C GLY A 373 -1.41 8.84 6.66
N LYS A 374 -2.69 8.68 7.01
CA LYS A 374 -3.69 7.86 6.31
C LYS A 374 -3.78 8.17 4.82
N ASN A 375 -3.70 7.13 3.99
CA ASN A 375 -3.78 7.27 2.52
C ASN A 375 -4.71 6.26 1.82
N ARG A 376 -5.59 5.56 2.53
CA ARG A 376 -6.41 4.47 1.95
C ARG A 376 -7.35 4.89 0.80
N GLY A 377 -7.77 6.15 0.81
CA GLY A 377 -8.54 6.79 -0.25
C GLY A 377 -7.66 7.45 -1.31
N GLY A 378 -6.33 7.38 -1.20
CA GLY A 378 -5.40 8.09 -2.07
C GLY A 378 -5.29 9.58 -1.76
N GLN A 379 -5.73 10.03 -0.58
CA GLN A 379 -5.80 11.44 -0.18
C GLN A 379 -4.43 12.15 -0.09
N LEU A 380 -3.31 11.42 -0.08
CA LEU A 380 -1.98 12.01 -0.21
C LEU A 380 -1.63 12.35 -1.67
N GLY A 381 -2.31 11.76 -2.66
CA GLY A 381 -2.12 12.10 -4.07
C GLY A 381 -0.79 11.62 -4.64
N ASP A 382 -0.23 10.55 -4.06
CA ASP A 382 1.09 9.99 -4.38
C ASP A 382 1.03 8.79 -5.33
N HIS A 383 -0.07 8.65 -6.09
CA HIS A 383 -0.38 7.48 -6.92
C HIS A 383 -0.55 6.17 -6.14
N ALA A 384 -0.48 6.20 -4.82
CA ALA A 384 -0.61 5.03 -3.95
C ALA A 384 -1.88 5.12 -3.09
N THR A 385 -2.12 4.04 -2.33
CA THR A 385 -3.13 4.05 -1.26
C THR A 385 -2.56 3.57 0.07
N GLU A 386 -1.24 3.47 0.16
CA GLU A 386 -0.51 3.10 1.37
C GLU A 386 -0.29 4.34 2.24
N SER A 387 -0.58 4.23 3.53
CA SER A 387 -0.35 5.29 4.50
C SER A 387 1.15 5.59 4.62
N GLN A 388 1.50 6.87 4.74
CA GLN A 388 2.88 7.32 4.81
C GLN A 388 3.24 7.66 6.25
N MET A 389 4.09 6.85 6.90
CA MET A 389 4.41 7.03 8.32
C MET A 389 5.31 8.24 8.62
N THR A 390 5.97 8.76 7.59
CA THR A 390 6.91 9.87 7.69
C THR A 390 6.53 10.99 6.72
N PHE A 391 7.01 12.19 7.04
CA PHE A 391 6.97 13.33 6.13
C PHE A 391 7.66 12.98 4.81
N SER A 392 6.89 12.90 3.73
CA SER A 392 7.35 12.47 2.41
C SER A 392 6.99 13.49 1.34
N SER A 393 7.84 13.62 0.32
CA SER A 393 7.49 14.42 -0.85
C SER A 393 6.40 13.71 -1.63
N LEU A 394 5.34 14.41 -1.99
CA LEU A 394 4.25 13.84 -2.76
C LEU A 394 4.59 14.02 -4.25
N PRO A 395 4.86 12.93 -5.01
CA PRO A 395 5.16 13.02 -6.43
C PRO A 395 3.87 13.40 -7.17
N ILE A 396 3.70 14.70 -7.36
CA ILE A 396 2.51 15.25 -7.99
C ILE A 396 2.95 15.79 -9.34
N VAL A 397 2.87 14.92 -10.34
CA VAL A 397 3.10 15.22 -11.75
C VAL A 397 1.99 14.55 -12.55
N ALA A 398 1.09 15.33 -13.13
CA ALA A 398 0.11 14.81 -14.08
C ALA A 398 0.83 14.19 -15.28
N GLY A 399 0.65 12.89 -15.50
CA GLY A 399 1.15 12.17 -16.67
C GLY A 399 2.55 11.57 -16.56
N GLU A 400 3.28 11.78 -15.46
CA GLU A 400 4.30 10.80 -15.09
C GLU A 400 3.56 9.60 -14.48
N LYS A 401 3.69 8.41 -15.09
CA LYS A 401 3.79 7.23 -14.24
C LYS A 401 4.86 7.58 -13.22
N ALA A 402 4.56 7.44 -11.92
CA ALA A 402 5.54 7.55 -10.84
C ALA A 402 6.88 7.05 -11.40
N LYS A 403 7.91 7.93 -11.45
CA LYS A 403 9.27 7.59 -11.90
C LYS A 403 9.49 6.12 -11.61
N GLU A 404 9.72 5.28 -12.63
CA GLU A 404 9.86 3.83 -12.49
C GLU A 404 10.52 3.57 -11.14
N VAL A 405 9.70 3.21 -10.14
CA VAL A 405 10.21 2.87 -8.82
C VAL A 405 11.17 1.76 -9.14
N GLN A 406 12.45 1.92 -8.81
CA GLN A 406 13.48 0.99 -9.22
C GLN A 406 12.99 -0.43 -8.91
N THR A 407 12.46 -1.13 -9.92
CA THR A 407 11.76 -2.39 -9.68
C THR A 407 12.77 -3.51 -9.60
N VAL A 408 14.01 -3.25 -10.03
CA VAL A 408 15.15 -4.15 -10.02
C VAL A 408 16.19 -3.62 -9.04
N PHE A 409 16.38 -4.33 -7.94
CA PHE A 409 17.42 -4.04 -6.98
C PHE A 409 18.58 -5.00 -7.18
N THR A 410 19.82 -4.49 -7.19
CA THR A 410 21.04 -5.29 -7.18
C THR A 410 21.87 -4.87 -5.99
N PHE A 411 22.25 -5.82 -5.13
CA PHE A 411 22.99 -5.55 -3.91
C PHE A 411 23.69 -6.81 -3.39
N ASP A 412 24.75 -6.59 -2.62
CA ASP A 412 25.44 -7.63 -1.85
C ASP A 412 24.96 -7.69 -0.40
N ALA A 413 25.48 -8.66 0.35
CA ALA A 413 25.15 -8.90 1.75
C ALA A 413 25.46 -7.71 2.71
N GLN A 414 26.40 -6.82 2.36
CA GLN A 414 26.75 -5.65 3.18
C GLN A 414 25.84 -4.45 2.89
N HIS A 415 25.16 -4.45 1.74
CA HIS A 415 24.37 -3.33 1.24
C HIS A 415 22.88 -3.66 1.08
N ILE A 416 22.36 -4.58 1.91
CA ILE A 416 20.94 -4.96 1.90
C ILE A 416 20.07 -3.70 2.18
N PRO A 417 19.15 -3.33 1.27
CA PRO A 417 18.26 -2.21 1.49
C PRO A 417 17.42 -2.36 2.76
N ALA A 418 17.12 -1.24 3.43
CA ALA A 418 16.29 -1.26 4.64
C ALA A 418 14.86 -1.78 4.39
N SER A 419 14.38 -1.74 3.14
CA SER A 419 13.10 -2.31 2.73
C SER A 419 13.12 -2.69 1.25
N LEU A 420 12.47 -3.81 0.91
CA LEU A 420 12.25 -4.28 -0.45
C LEU A 420 10.76 -4.33 -0.82
N LYS A 421 9.92 -3.52 -0.16
CA LYS A 421 8.46 -3.52 -0.36
C LYS A 421 7.99 -3.08 -1.74
N ASP A 422 8.86 -2.42 -2.51
CA ASP A 422 8.58 -1.94 -3.87
C ASP A 422 9.39 -2.70 -4.95
N ALA A 423 10.19 -3.69 -4.55
CA ALA A 423 11.03 -4.46 -5.46
C ALA A 423 10.17 -5.48 -6.23
N LYS A 424 10.26 -5.50 -7.57
CA LYS A 424 9.72 -6.61 -8.38
C LYS A 424 10.77 -7.67 -8.69
N GLU A 425 12.02 -7.29 -8.76
CA GLU A 425 13.16 -8.16 -9.01
C GLU A 425 14.28 -7.79 -8.04
N ILE A 426 14.86 -8.81 -7.42
CA ILE A 426 16.05 -8.68 -6.59
C ILE A 426 17.15 -9.54 -7.18
N ILE A 427 18.33 -8.95 -7.35
CA ILE A 427 19.53 -9.58 -7.88
C ILE A 427 20.57 -9.58 -6.76
N LEU A 428 20.91 -10.75 -6.27
CA LEU A 428 21.91 -10.92 -5.22
C LEU A 428 23.30 -11.08 -5.87
N GLU A 429 24.26 -10.29 -5.40
CA GLU A 429 25.66 -10.40 -5.81
C GLU A 429 26.59 -10.55 -4.60
N GLY A 430 27.84 -10.96 -4.85
CA GLY A 430 28.81 -11.17 -3.78
C GLY A 430 28.51 -12.41 -2.94
N GLU A 431 29.14 -12.48 -1.76
CA GLU A 431 29.12 -13.68 -0.91
C GLU A 431 27.99 -13.63 0.12
N TRP A 432 27.21 -14.70 0.21
CA TRP A 432 26.04 -14.82 1.10
C TRP A 432 26.17 -15.99 2.08
N SER A 433 25.82 -15.73 3.33
CA SER A 433 25.72 -16.71 4.41
C SER A 433 24.30 -16.79 4.97
N THR A 434 24.04 -17.75 5.87
CA THR A 434 22.75 -17.83 6.60
C THR A 434 22.42 -16.53 7.34
N VAL A 435 23.42 -15.85 7.90
CA VAL A 435 23.23 -14.56 8.62
C VAL A 435 22.79 -13.46 7.66
N ASP A 436 23.35 -13.43 6.46
CA ASP A 436 23.02 -12.43 5.43
C ASP A 436 21.60 -12.65 4.89
N PHE A 437 21.22 -13.91 4.66
CA PHE A 437 19.84 -14.26 4.33
C PHE A 437 18.86 -13.93 5.46
N ALA A 438 19.30 -13.94 6.73
CA ALA A 438 18.47 -13.48 7.84
C ALA A 438 18.21 -11.97 7.79
N HIS A 439 19.23 -11.16 7.48
CA HIS A 439 19.06 -9.73 7.24
C HIS A 439 18.17 -9.45 6.02
N LEU A 440 18.33 -10.23 4.94
CA LEU A 440 17.46 -10.14 3.77
C LEU A 440 16.01 -10.49 4.10
N THR A 441 15.78 -11.52 4.92
CA THR A 441 14.44 -11.91 5.40
C THR A 441 13.75 -10.72 6.08
N ALA A 442 14.49 -9.95 6.89
CA ALA A 442 13.97 -8.73 7.52
C ALA A 442 13.63 -7.62 6.50
N ALA A 443 14.49 -7.40 5.50
CA ALA A 443 14.27 -6.42 4.43
C ALA A 443 13.08 -6.77 3.51
N ILE A 444 12.86 -8.05 3.26
CA ILE A 444 11.70 -8.59 2.51
C ILE A 444 10.41 -8.45 3.32
N GLY A 445 10.47 -8.76 4.63
CA GLY A 445 9.30 -8.89 5.50
C GLY A 445 8.86 -7.63 6.26
N ASN A 446 9.67 -6.57 6.28
CA ASN A 446 9.48 -5.33 7.07
C ASN A 446 8.68 -5.51 8.39
N ASN A 447 9.15 -6.41 9.26
CA ASN A 447 8.70 -6.62 10.64
C ASN A 447 7.17 -6.67 10.88
N SER A 448 6.40 -7.31 10.00
CA SER A 448 5.09 -7.84 10.41
C SER A 448 5.29 -9.05 11.33
N GLY A 449 4.56 -9.12 12.44
CA GLY A 449 4.60 -10.23 13.39
C GLY A 449 4.49 -11.63 12.75
N PHE A 450 4.87 -12.64 13.52
CA PHE A 450 5.10 -14.00 13.03
C PHE A 450 3.79 -14.78 12.80
N PRO A 451 3.68 -15.55 11.69
CA PRO A 451 4.64 -15.63 10.57
C PRO A 451 4.54 -14.39 9.66
N PRO A 452 5.65 -13.96 9.03
CA PRO A 452 5.67 -12.72 8.24
C PRO A 452 4.59 -12.75 7.15
N ALA A 453 3.91 -11.61 6.94
CA ALA A 453 2.83 -11.46 5.97
C ALA A 453 3.28 -11.72 4.52
N GLY A 454 4.61 -11.80 4.32
CA GLY A 454 5.29 -12.09 3.08
C GLY A 454 5.24 -10.91 2.11
N ASN A 455 6.22 -10.83 1.21
CA ASN A 455 6.27 -9.76 0.23
C ASN A 455 5.24 -10.02 -0.90
N SER A 456 4.43 -9.02 -1.23
CA SER A 456 3.37 -9.15 -2.24
C SER A 456 3.75 -8.63 -3.63
N VAL A 457 4.97 -8.14 -3.82
CA VAL A 457 5.41 -7.46 -5.04
C VAL A 457 6.61 -8.10 -5.75
N ILE A 458 7.50 -8.80 -5.03
CA ILE A 458 8.68 -9.44 -5.62
C ILE A 458 8.20 -10.56 -6.53
N GLU A 459 8.44 -10.40 -7.83
CA GLU A 459 8.11 -11.34 -8.90
C GLU A 459 9.30 -12.24 -9.26
N LYS A 460 10.54 -11.79 -9.06
CA LYS A 460 11.76 -12.54 -9.41
C LYS A 460 12.86 -12.39 -8.36
N LEU A 461 13.47 -13.52 -8.00
CA LEU A 461 14.74 -13.60 -7.25
C LEU A 461 15.82 -14.11 -8.19
N ASP A 462 16.91 -13.37 -8.34
CA ASP A 462 18.05 -13.74 -9.16
C ASP A 462 19.32 -13.86 -8.30
N MET A 463 19.79 -15.09 -8.09
CA MET A 463 21.02 -15.39 -7.35
C MET A 463 22.16 -15.79 -8.29
N SER A 464 22.04 -15.58 -9.61
CA SER A 464 23.05 -16.02 -10.59
C SER A 464 24.44 -15.40 -10.39
N LYS A 465 24.52 -14.28 -9.66
CA LYS A 465 25.77 -13.56 -9.33
C LYS A 465 26.20 -13.71 -7.87
N ALA A 466 25.46 -14.49 -7.08
CA ALA A 466 25.80 -14.73 -5.68
C ALA A 466 26.78 -15.90 -5.57
N THR A 467 27.77 -15.77 -4.67
CA THR A 467 28.53 -16.89 -4.13
C THR A 467 27.96 -17.26 -2.77
N ILE A 468 27.99 -18.55 -2.42
CA ILE A 468 27.30 -19.05 -1.22
C ILE A 468 28.32 -19.66 -0.27
N LYS A 469 28.37 -19.21 0.98
CA LYS A 469 29.25 -19.81 1.99
C LYS A 469 28.83 -21.26 2.29
N ASP A 470 29.82 -22.13 2.45
CA ASP A 470 29.63 -23.50 2.92
C ASP A 470 28.72 -23.56 4.14
N GLY A 471 27.66 -24.38 4.06
CA GLY A 471 26.76 -24.59 5.18
C GLY A 471 25.52 -23.69 5.19
N THR A 472 25.33 -22.83 4.19
CA THR A 472 24.27 -21.82 4.19
C THR A 472 22.86 -22.42 4.17
N SER A 473 21.93 -21.80 4.90
CA SER A 473 20.52 -22.17 4.96
C SER A 473 19.63 -20.99 4.52
N LEU A 474 18.54 -21.28 3.78
CA LEU A 474 17.54 -20.29 3.36
C LEU A 474 16.37 -20.20 4.36
N TYR A 475 16.71 -20.21 5.65
CA TYR A 475 15.76 -20.03 6.73
C TYR A 475 16.47 -19.39 7.91
N VAL A 476 15.69 -18.76 8.78
CA VAL A 476 16.14 -18.11 10.00
C VAL A 476 15.48 -18.80 11.19
N GLU A 477 16.25 -19.03 12.26
CA GLU A 477 15.71 -19.52 13.52
C GLU A 477 15.19 -18.35 14.36
N TYR A 478 14.01 -18.51 14.94
CA TYR A 478 13.37 -17.51 15.78
C TYR A 478 12.73 -18.17 17.00
N GLY A 479 13.39 -18.05 18.16
CA GLY A 479 12.97 -18.74 19.37
C GLY A 479 12.93 -20.26 19.19
N ALA A 480 11.76 -20.87 19.36
CA ALA A 480 11.54 -22.30 19.13
C ALA A 480 11.07 -22.66 17.70
N GLY A 481 10.93 -21.67 16.82
CA GLY A 481 10.43 -21.85 15.44
C GLY A 481 11.46 -21.46 14.39
N SER A 482 11.11 -21.62 13.11
CA SER A 482 11.92 -21.17 11.98
C SER A 482 11.06 -20.54 10.89
N VAL A 483 11.64 -19.60 10.15
CA VAL A 483 11.00 -18.85 9.04
C VAL A 483 11.82 -19.04 7.79
N GLY A 484 11.18 -19.37 6.66
CA GLY A 484 11.87 -19.38 5.38
C GLY A 484 12.20 -17.97 4.88
N THR A 485 13.36 -17.79 4.25
CA THR A 485 13.82 -16.47 3.81
C THR A 485 12.84 -15.76 2.85
N PHE A 486 12.18 -16.52 1.97
CA PHE A 486 11.20 -16.00 1.00
C PHE A 486 9.78 -16.46 1.32
N GLN A 487 9.53 -16.92 2.54
CA GLN A 487 8.22 -17.35 2.99
C GLN A 487 7.18 -16.24 2.78
N GLY A 488 6.08 -16.58 2.12
CA GLY A 488 4.96 -15.69 1.85
C GLY A 488 5.19 -14.72 0.69
N CYS A 489 6.24 -14.87 -0.12
CA CYS A 489 6.43 -14.05 -1.33
C CYS A 489 5.35 -14.37 -2.39
N LYS A 490 4.15 -13.80 -2.23
CA LYS A 490 2.93 -14.16 -2.99
C LYS A 490 3.01 -13.81 -4.47
N ALA A 491 3.89 -12.88 -4.84
CA ALA A 491 4.09 -12.49 -6.23
C ALA A 491 5.23 -13.26 -6.93
N LEU A 492 6.05 -14.00 -6.19
CA LEU A 492 7.27 -14.63 -6.70
C LEU A 492 6.92 -15.69 -7.74
N LYS A 493 7.41 -15.51 -8.97
CA LYS A 493 7.19 -16.39 -10.12
C LYS A 493 8.43 -17.20 -10.48
N GLU A 494 9.59 -16.59 -10.33
CA GLU A 494 10.87 -17.13 -10.79
C GLU A 494 11.95 -17.00 -9.72
N VAL A 495 12.70 -18.09 -9.53
CA VAL A 495 13.92 -18.13 -8.71
C VAL A 495 15.05 -18.64 -9.58
N VAL A 496 16.02 -17.78 -9.88
CA VAL A 496 17.27 -18.15 -10.55
C VAL A 496 18.28 -18.53 -9.47
N MET A 497 18.58 -19.81 -9.36
CA MET A 497 19.59 -20.33 -8.43
C MET A 497 21.00 -19.86 -8.82
N PRO A 498 21.95 -19.77 -7.88
CA PRO A 498 23.35 -19.52 -8.22
C PRO A 498 23.93 -20.69 -9.04
N ALA A 499 25.15 -20.52 -9.57
CA ALA A 499 25.83 -21.58 -10.31
C ALA A 499 25.88 -22.90 -9.51
N ASP A 500 25.87 -24.06 -10.19
CA ASP A 500 25.74 -25.36 -9.51
C ASP A 500 26.80 -25.60 -8.41
N ALA A 501 28.04 -25.11 -8.62
CA ALA A 501 29.09 -25.18 -7.61
C ALA A 501 28.74 -24.38 -6.34
N GLU A 502 28.12 -23.22 -6.50
CA GLU A 502 27.68 -22.36 -5.40
C GLU A 502 26.41 -22.91 -4.74
N ALA A 503 25.46 -23.38 -5.54
CA ALA A 503 24.23 -24.00 -5.04
C ALA A 503 24.50 -25.26 -4.19
N ALA A 504 25.65 -25.91 -4.39
CA ALA A 504 26.09 -27.04 -3.58
C ALA A 504 26.42 -26.65 -2.13
N HIS A 505 26.63 -25.37 -1.82
CA HIS A 505 26.96 -24.93 -0.46
C HIS A 505 25.72 -24.79 0.44
N PHE A 506 24.50 -24.85 -0.13
CA PHE A 506 23.26 -24.87 0.64
C PHE A 506 23.04 -26.18 1.40
N THR A 507 22.52 -26.09 2.63
CA THR A 507 22.24 -27.24 3.50
C THR A 507 20.78 -27.40 3.92
N SER A 508 19.96 -26.35 3.87
CA SER A 508 18.54 -26.40 4.26
C SER A 508 17.70 -25.32 3.57
N PHE A 509 16.57 -25.72 3.00
CA PHE A 509 15.52 -24.84 2.47
C PHE A 509 14.22 -24.96 3.29
N ARG A 510 14.31 -25.29 4.58
CA ARG A 510 13.14 -25.39 5.45
C ARG A 510 12.25 -24.15 5.33
N SER A 511 11.00 -24.34 4.92
CA SER A 511 10.00 -23.28 4.69
C SER A 511 10.40 -22.18 3.70
N ALA A 512 11.53 -22.30 2.98
CA ALA A 512 12.17 -21.21 2.25
C ALA A 512 11.25 -20.46 1.29
N PHE A 513 10.36 -21.19 0.60
CA PHE A 513 9.39 -20.66 -0.36
C PHE A 513 7.94 -20.97 0.04
N GLN A 514 7.69 -21.28 1.31
CA GLN A 514 6.34 -21.57 1.81
C GLN A 514 5.39 -20.41 1.44
N ASN A 515 4.21 -20.72 0.89
CA ASN A 515 3.19 -19.80 0.42
C ASN A 515 3.62 -18.84 -0.71
N CYS A 516 4.63 -19.19 -1.51
CA CYS A 516 4.95 -18.51 -2.77
C CYS A 516 3.96 -18.93 -3.88
N LYS A 517 2.72 -18.42 -3.77
CA LYS A 517 1.57 -18.89 -4.56
C LYS A 517 1.69 -18.78 -6.08
N LYS A 518 2.62 -17.97 -6.59
CA LYS A 518 2.85 -17.74 -8.03
C LYS A 518 4.10 -18.42 -8.58
N LEU A 519 4.86 -19.15 -7.76
CA LEU A 519 6.09 -19.81 -8.20
C LEU A 519 5.72 -20.94 -9.17
N GLU A 520 6.21 -20.90 -10.41
CA GLU A 520 5.82 -21.88 -11.44
C GLU A 520 6.82 -23.04 -11.57
N ALA A 521 8.12 -22.74 -11.40
CA ALA A 521 9.22 -23.69 -11.47
C ALA A 521 10.44 -23.17 -10.70
N ILE A 522 11.29 -24.09 -10.27
CA ILE A 522 12.60 -23.81 -9.66
C ILE A 522 13.60 -24.90 -10.05
N ASN A 523 14.82 -24.52 -10.44
CA ASN A 523 15.87 -25.47 -10.82
C ASN A 523 16.78 -25.77 -9.63
N LEU A 524 16.75 -27.00 -9.11
CA LEU A 524 17.47 -27.41 -7.90
C LEU A 524 18.65 -28.35 -8.17
N LYS A 525 19.09 -28.48 -9.43
CA LYS A 525 20.14 -29.46 -9.82
C LYS A 525 21.49 -29.26 -9.12
N GLY A 526 21.85 -28.03 -8.77
CA GLY A 526 23.07 -27.73 -8.01
C GLY A 526 22.98 -28.01 -6.51
N CYS A 527 21.79 -28.23 -5.95
CA CYS A 527 21.55 -28.30 -4.50
C CYS A 527 21.90 -29.67 -3.87
N ILE A 528 23.07 -30.21 -4.18
CA ILE A 528 23.48 -31.60 -3.82
C ILE A 528 23.64 -31.86 -2.32
N ASN A 529 23.85 -30.82 -1.50
CA ASN A 529 24.10 -30.94 -0.06
C ASN A 529 22.89 -30.58 0.82
N VAL A 530 21.75 -30.22 0.24
CA VAL A 530 20.54 -29.88 1.02
C VAL A 530 20.02 -31.12 1.73
N ARG A 531 19.85 -31.02 3.05
CA ARG A 531 19.37 -32.10 3.93
C ARG A 531 17.92 -31.92 4.37
N ASN A 532 17.42 -30.69 4.42
CA ASN A 532 16.09 -30.38 4.92
C ASN A 532 15.35 -29.46 3.95
N MET A 533 14.20 -29.90 3.47
CA MET A 533 13.24 -29.12 2.68
C MET A 533 11.83 -29.23 3.26
N SER A 534 11.68 -29.52 4.56
CA SER A 534 10.37 -29.51 5.22
C SER A 534 9.66 -28.17 4.97
N ASP A 535 8.41 -28.23 4.56
CA ASP A 535 7.56 -27.08 4.20
C ASP A 535 8.11 -26.18 3.09
N ALA A 536 9.20 -26.55 2.39
CA ALA A 536 9.92 -25.64 1.49
C ALA A 536 9.01 -25.04 0.41
N PHE A 537 8.07 -25.82 -0.13
CA PHE A 537 7.11 -25.40 -1.15
C PHE A 537 5.66 -25.50 -0.67
N PHE A 538 5.40 -25.65 0.63
CA PHE A 538 4.05 -25.70 1.16
C PHE A 538 3.21 -24.53 0.62
N GLY A 539 2.04 -24.77 0.04
CA GLY A 539 1.16 -23.73 -0.49
C GLY A 539 1.65 -23.00 -1.76
N CYS A 540 2.62 -23.56 -2.50
CA CYS A 540 3.00 -23.07 -3.84
C CYS A 540 1.98 -23.53 -4.89
N GLU A 541 0.81 -22.88 -4.91
CA GLU A 541 -0.37 -23.30 -5.68
C GLU A 541 -0.16 -23.40 -7.20
N THR A 542 0.81 -22.67 -7.78
CA THR A 542 1.11 -22.69 -9.22
C THR A 542 2.31 -23.55 -9.62
N LEU A 543 3.05 -24.11 -8.66
CA LEU A 543 4.26 -24.89 -8.95
C LEU A 543 3.86 -26.13 -9.74
N LYS A 544 4.34 -26.26 -10.98
CA LYS A 544 3.95 -27.38 -11.87
C LYS A 544 4.91 -28.55 -11.80
N ASN A 545 6.21 -28.26 -11.79
CA ASN A 545 7.25 -29.29 -11.85
C ASN A 545 8.39 -28.96 -10.88
N CYS A 546 9.00 -29.99 -10.29
CA CYS A 546 10.19 -29.84 -9.46
C CYS A 546 11.17 -31.00 -9.70
N ASP A 547 12.42 -30.67 -10.05
CA ASP A 547 13.49 -31.65 -10.26
C ASP A 547 14.43 -31.67 -9.05
N LEU A 548 14.28 -32.70 -8.21
CA LEU A 548 15.11 -32.95 -7.02
C LEU A 548 16.18 -34.02 -7.28
N SER A 549 16.43 -34.42 -8.54
CA SER A 549 17.26 -35.61 -8.85
C SER A 549 18.69 -35.55 -8.32
N SER A 550 19.22 -34.35 -8.06
CA SER A 550 20.55 -34.15 -7.50
C SER A 550 20.59 -34.08 -5.97
N CYS A 551 19.46 -33.93 -5.29
CA CYS A 551 19.35 -33.67 -3.85
C CYS A 551 19.51 -34.95 -2.98
N ASN A 552 20.60 -35.69 -3.15
CA ASN A 552 20.78 -37.04 -2.57
C ASN A 552 20.91 -37.07 -1.04
N LYS A 553 21.12 -35.93 -0.37
CA LYS A 553 21.26 -35.85 1.10
C LYS A 553 19.96 -35.51 1.83
N LEU A 554 18.83 -35.46 1.12
CA LEU A 554 17.56 -34.99 1.65
C LEU A 554 16.92 -35.98 2.63
N THR A 555 16.82 -35.59 3.90
CA THR A 555 16.23 -36.39 4.99
C THR A 555 14.97 -35.75 5.60
N GLY A 556 14.84 -34.42 5.54
CA GLY A 556 13.64 -33.68 5.98
C GLY A 556 12.75 -33.30 4.80
N THR A 557 11.56 -33.90 4.71
CA THR A 557 10.60 -33.71 3.61
C THR A 557 9.15 -33.56 4.09
N GLU A 558 8.93 -33.44 5.40
CA GLU A 558 7.59 -33.20 5.95
C GLU A 558 6.92 -32.01 5.25
N SER A 559 5.71 -32.23 4.74
CA SER A 559 4.92 -31.20 4.05
C SER A 559 5.61 -30.51 2.86
N LEU A 560 6.65 -31.13 2.27
CA LEU A 560 7.49 -30.54 1.22
C LEU A 560 6.68 -29.84 0.11
N PHE A 561 5.68 -30.53 -0.43
CA PHE A 561 4.77 -30.01 -1.46
C PHE A 561 3.31 -29.92 -1.01
N ASP A 562 3.04 -29.93 0.30
CA ASP A 562 1.65 -29.88 0.77
C ASP A 562 0.94 -28.62 0.23
N GLN A 563 -0.29 -28.76 -0.23
CA GLN A 563 -1.08 -27.69 -0.89
C GLN A 563 -0.51 -27.15 -2.21
N CYS A 564 0.41 -27.86 -2.86
CA CYS A 564 0.81 -27.56 -4.26
C CYS A 564 -0.24 -28.09 -5.25
N SER A 565 -1.38 -27.40 -5.35
CA SER A 565 -2.54 -27.86 -6.11
C SER A 565 -2.32 -27.96 -7.64
N SER A 566 -1.30 -27.28 -8.19
CA SER A 566 -0.94 -27.38 -9.62
C SER A 566 0.23 -28.30 -9.94
N LEU A 567 0.81 -28.97 -8.93
CA LEU A 567 1.96 -29.85 -9.13
C LEU A 567 1.56 -31.05 -10.00
N GLU A 568 2.24 -31.25 -11.13
CA GLU A 568 1.97 -32.32 -12.10
C GLU A 568 3.05 -33.40 -12.07
N GLU A 569 4.33 -33.01 -11.97
CA GLU A 569 5.46 -33.93 -11.99
C GLU A 569 6.57 -33.56 -10.98
N VAL A 570 7.08 -34.56 -10.26
CA VAL A 570 8.27 -34.43 -9.41
C VAL A 570 9.28 -35.51 -9.75
N LYS A 571 10.54 -35.12 -9.92
CA LYS A 571 11.67 -36.05 -10.08
C LYS A 571 12.43 -36.18 -8.77
N LEU A 572 12.57 -37.39 -8.25
CA LEU A 572 13.19 -37.67 -6.96
C LEU A 572 14.67 -38.10 -7.12
N PRO A 573 15.52 -37.83 -6.10
CA PRO A 573 16.91 -38.28 -6.07
C PRO A 573 17.01 -39.79 -5.81
N ALA A 574 18.23 -40.32 -5.90
CA ALA A 574 18.49 -41.74 -5.64
C ALA A 574 18.17 -42.14 -4.20
N THR A 575 18.37 -41.21 -3.26
CA THR A 575 18.13 -41.37 -1.84
C THR A 575 17.33 -40.19 -1.29
N ILE A 576 16.16 -40.47 -0.72
CA ILE A 576 15.30 -39.50 -0.05
C ILE A 576 14.43 -40.21 0.99
N THR A 577 14.24 -39.59 2.14
CA THR A 577 13.22 -40.01 3.11
C THR A 577 11.95 -39.22 2.84
N LEU A 578 10.88 -39.87 2.41
CA LEU A 578 9.56 -39.24 2.23
C LEU A 578 8.78 -39.29 3.54
N GLN A 579 8.44 -38.12 4.08
CA GLN A 579 7.75 -37.98 5.37
C GLN A 579 6.27 -37.62 5.19
N LYS A 580 5.54 -37.55 6.30
CA LYS A 580 4.11 -37.21 6.30
C LYS A 580 3.84 -35.91 5.52
N TYR A 581 2.75 -35.89 4.77
CA TYR A 581 2.31 -34.76 3.94
C TYR A 581 3.26 -34.30 2.83
N ALA A 582 4.36 -35.01 2.53
CA ALA A 582 5.29 -34.55 1.49
C ALA A 582 4.61 -34.28 0.13
N PHE A 583 3.50 -34.96 -0.17
CA PHE A 583 2.63 -34.72 -1.32
C PHE A 583 1.16 -34.50 -0.93
N GLY A 584 0.90 -33.91 0.25
CA GLY A 584 -0.44 -33.58 0.70
C GLY A 584 -1.15 -32.59 -0.22
N ASN A 585 -2.48 -32.71 -0.38
CA ASN A 585 -3.31 -31.78 -1.18
C ASN A 585 -2.82 -31.52 -2.62
N CYS A 586 -1.99 -32.39 -3.21
CA CYS A 586 -1.45 -32.27 -4.56
C CYS A 586 -2.45 -32.81 -5.59
N SER A 587 -3.57 -32.11 -5.80
CA SER A 587 -4.72 -32.62 -6.57
C SER A 587 -4.46 -32.87 -8.07
N LYS A 588 -3.43 -32.25 -8.66
CA LYS A 588 -3.04 -32.44 -10.07
C LYS A 588 -1.82 -33.33 -10.28
N LEU A 589 -1.28 -33.93 -9.23
CA LEU A 589 -0.07 -34.75 -9.34
C LEU A 589 -0.36 -35.97 -10.21
N LYS A 590 0.37 -36.10 -11.31
CA LYS A 590 0.22 -37.18 -12.30
C LYS A 590 1.41 -38.12 -12.31
N LYS A 591 2.60 -37.61 -12.00
CA LYS A 591 3.84 -38.38 -12.12
C LYS A 591 4.82 -38.10 -11.00
N ILE A 592 5.37 -39.16 -10.43
CA ILE A 592 6.57 -39.13 -9.60
C ILE A 592 7.61 -39.96 -10.34
N ASP A 593 8.65 -39.31 -10.84
CA ASP A 593 9.80 -39.96 -11.44
C ASP A 593 10.83 -40.29 -10.35
N TRP A 594 10.83 -41.54 -9.90
CA TRP A 594 11.82 -42.07 -8.97
C TRP A 594 12.75 -43.10 -9.65
N SER A 595 13.01 -42.93 -10.95
CA SER A 595 13.87 -43.82 -11.74
C SER A 595 15.30 -43.95 -11.22
N LEU A 596 15.77 -42.98 -10.43
CA LEU A 596 17.10 -42.98 -9.81
C LEU A 596 17.17 -43.77 -8.50
N TYR A 597 16.06 -44.28 -7.98
CA TYR A 597 16.01 -44.94 -6.67
C TYR A 597 17.12 -45.98 -6.49
N GLY A 598 17.95 -45.79 -5.45
CA GLY A 598 19.21 -46.52 -5.30
C GLY A 598 19.11 -47.89 -4.63
N ALA A 599 17.95 -48.27 -4.09
CA ALA A 599 17.77 -49.53 -3.36
C ALA A 599 16.86 -50.51 -4.12
N ILE A 600 16.92 -51.78 -3.71
CA ILE A 600 16.12 -52.87 -4.30
C ILE A 600 14.85 -53.20 -3.49
N VAL A 601 14.77 -52.71 -2.25
CA VAL A 601 13.60 -52.85 -1.38
C VAL A 601 12.71 -51.62 -1.47
N ALA A 602 11.41 -51.76 -1.28
CA ALA A 602 10.54 -50.59 -1.21
C ALA A 602 10.81 -49.83 0.11
N PRO A 603 10.88 -48.49 0.09
CA PRO A 603 11.06 -47.71 1.29
C PRO A 603 9.77 -47.66 2.12
N ASP A 604 9.87 -47.27 3.38
CA ASP A 604 8.70 -47.07 4.23
C ASP A 604 7.74 -46.04 3.60
N PHE A 605 6.46 -46.38 3.61
CA PHE A 605 5.40 -45.46 3.19
C PHE A 605 4.95 -44.65 4.42
N ALA A 606 5.36 -43.37 4.48
CA ALA A 606 4.98 -42.52 5.60
C ALA A 606 3.46 -42.37 5.73
N LYS A 607 2.98 -42.35 6.98
CA LYS A 607 1.58 -42.03 7.28
C LYS A 607 1.23 -40.67 6.69
N ASP A 608 0.07 -40.58 6.04
CA ASP A 608 -0.48 -39.35 5.47
C ASP A 608 0.41 -38.69 4.39
N LEU A 609 1.31 -39.47 3.75
CA LEU A 609 2.21 -38.99 2.67
C LEU A 609 1.47 -38.25 1.54
N PHE A 610 0.30 -38.78 1.15
CA PHE A 610 -0.59 -38.23 0.12
C PHE A 610 -1.95 -37.79 0.69
N GLN A 611 -1.95 -37.23 1.89
CA GLN A 611 -3.20 -36.79 2.53
C GLN A 611 -4.04 -35.91 1.59
N TYR A 612 -5.36 -36.15 1.57
CA TYR A 612 -6.33 -35.45 0.72
C TYR A 612 -6.15 -35.63 -0.81
N VAL A 613 -5.25 -36.52 -1.24
CA VAL A 613 -5.22 -36.98 -2.64
C VAL A 613 -6.17 -38.15 -2.80
N THR A 614 -7.27 -37.94 -3.53
CA THR A 614 -8.39 -38.89 -3.58
C THR A 614 -8.21 -40.04 -4.57
N ASN A 615 -7.30 -39.92 -5.54
CA ASN A 615 -7.06 -40.95 -6.57
C ASN A 615 -5.56 -41.26 -6.74
N LEU A 616 -5.00 -42.07 -5.84
CA LEU A 616 -3.59 -42.49 -5.93
C LEU A 616 -3.26 -43.28 -7.20
N LYS A 617 -4.23 -43.99 -7.77
CA LYS A 617 -4.03 -44.76 -9.02
C LYS A 617 -3.83 -43.87 -10.25
N ALA A 618 -4.24 -42.61 -10.20
CA ALA A 618 -3.94 -41.65 -11.26
C ALA A 618 -2.46 -41.20 -11.26
N ILE A 619 -1.74 -41.40 -10.15
CA ILE A 619 -0.33 -41.04 -10.03
C ILE A 619 0.54 -42.17 -10.57
N THR A 620 1.29 -41.89 -11.62
CA THR A 620 2.31 -42.77 -12.15
C THR A 620 3.59 -42.64 -11.34
N LEU A 621 4.02 -43.72 -10.69
CA LEU A 621 5.30 -43.80 -10.00
C LEU A 621 6.28 -44.62 -10.85
N VAL A 622 7.31 -43.96 -11.36
CA VAL A 622 8.38 -44.60 -12.14
C VAL A 622 9.47 -45.05 -11.19
N VAL A 623 9.82 -46.34 -11.22
CA VAL A 623 10.88 -46.93 -10.37
C VAL A 623 11.86 -47.76 -11.21
N PRO A 624 13.12 -47.95 -10.77
CA PRO A 624 14.04 -48.84 -11.45
C PRO A 624 13.49 -50.27 -11.53
N ASP A 625 13.80 -50.96 -12.62
CA ASP A 625 13.37 -52.34 -12.87
C ASP A 625 13.72 -53.29 -11.73
N ALA A 626 14.89 -53.11 -11.11
CA ALA A 626 15.37 -53.91 -9.99
C ALA A 626 14.54 -53.73 -8.70
N ALA A 627 13.92 -52.56 -8.51
CA ALA A 627 13.10 -52.25 -7.34
C ALA A 627 11.61 -52.52 -7.57
N TYR A 628 11.18 -52.64 -8.83
CA TYR A 628 9.76 -52.73 -9.21
C TYR A 628 9.00 -53.81 -8.44
N SER A 629 9.56 -55.02 -8.34
CA SER A 629 8.90 -56.14 -7.64
C SER A 629 8.66 -55.84 -6.16
N ALA A 630 9.58 -55.12 -5.50
CA ALA A 630 9.42 -54.74 -4.10
C ALA A 630 8.33 -53.69 -3.92
N PHE A 631 8.27 -52.67 -4.78
CA PHE A 631 7.19 -51.67 -4.77
C PHE A 631 5.82 -52.29 -5.08
N ALA A 632 5.76 -53.23 -6.02
CA ALA A 632 4.52 -53.93 -6.39
C ALA A 632 3.99 -54.85 -5.28
N ALA A 633 4.89 -55.43 -4.47
CA ALA A 633 4.52 -56.24 -3.32
C ALA A 633 4.10 -55.41 -2.10
N HIS A 634 4.56 -54.16 -2.00
CA HIS A 634 4.31 -53.30 -0.84
C HIS A 634 2.86 -52.79 -0.78
N ASN A 635 2.22 -52.89 0.40
CA ASN A 635 0.78 -52.65 0.56
C ASN A 635 0.31 -51.23 0.20
N ASP A 636 1.13 -50.22 0.48
CA ASP A 636 0.80 -48.82 0.18
C ASP A 636 1.31 -48.36 -1.19
N TRP A 637 2.57 -48.61 -1.55
CA TRP A 637 3.11 -48.25 -2.87
C TRP A 637 2.34 -48.86 -4.03
N LYS A 638 1.81 -50.08 -3.90
CA LYS A 638 0.97 -50.72 -4.93
C LYS A 638 -0.35 -49.98 -5.18
N LYS A 639 -0.73 -48.99 -4.36
CA LYS A 639 -1.91 -48.13 -4.59
C LYS A 639 -1.67 -47.11 -5.72
N LEU A 640 -0.42 -46.81 -6.07
CA LEU A 640 -0.08 -45.97 -7.24
C LEU A 640 -0.08 -46.78 -8.55
N ASN A 641 0.01 -46.10 -9.68
CA ASN A 641 0.29 -46.74 -10.98
C ASN A 641 1.80 -46.93 -11.13
N LEU A 642 2.30 -48.12 -10.79
CA LEU A 642 3.74 -48.44 -10.86
C LEU A 642 4.17 -48.72 -12.29
N VAL A 643 5.26 -48.08 -12.71
CA VAL A 643 5.85 -48.26 -14.05
C VAL A 643 7.35 -48.51 -13.91
N LYS A 644 7.88 -49.48 -14.65
CA LYS A 644 9.32 -49.73 -14.71
C LYS A 644 10.01 -48.60 -15.48
N ALA A 645 11.17 -48.17 -15.01
CA ALA A 645 11.96 -47.15 -15.70
C ALA A 645 12.30 -47.56 -17.14
N SER A 646 12.52 -48.86 -17.40
CA SER A 646 12.70 -49.38 -18.77
C SER A 646 11.49 -49.18 -19.68
N THR A 647 10.28 -49.17 -19.12
CA THR A 647 9.02 -49.07 -19.88
C THR A 647 8.56 -47.64 -20.15
N THR A 648 9.25 -46.62 -19.62
CA THR A 648 8.94 -45.21 -19.88
C THR A 648 9.59 -44.66 -21.15
N GLY A 649 10.29 -45.50 -21.92
CA GLY A 649 10.94 -45.13 -23.19
C GLY A 649 12.18 -44.24 -23.05
N ILE A 650 12.62 -43.93 -21.82
CA ILE A 650 13.85 -43.15 -21.56
C ILE A 650 15.08 -44.07 -21.51
N HIS A 651 14.92 -45.34 -21.14
CA HIS A 651 16.04 -46.24 -20.88
C HIS A 651 16.83 -46.62 -22.15
N ASP A 652 16.21 -46.62 -23.33
CA ASP A 652 16.87 -46.97 -24.61
C ASP A 652 17.55 -45.79 -25.30
N VAL A 653 17.25 -44.54 -24.91
CA VAL A 653 17.91 -43.34 -25.46
C VAL A 653 19.25 -43.08 -24.77
N VAL A 654 19.43 -43.55 -23.54
CA VAL A 654 20.62 -43.27 -22.71
C VAL A 654 21.65 -44.40 -22.73
N GLN A 655 21.30 -45.63 -23.16
CA GLN A 655 22.25 -46.76 -23.18
C GLN A 655 22.46 -47.46 -24.54
N GLY A 656 22.24 -46.78 -25.66
CA GLY A 656 22.86 -47.12 -26.96
C GLY A 656 22.77 -48.58 -27.43
N LYS A 657 21.70 -49.34 -27.12
CA LYS A 657 21.64 -50.79 -27.39
C LYS A 657 20.36 -51.33 -28.05
N ALA A 658 19.42 -50.49 -28.51
CA ALA A 658 18.27 -50.96 -29.29
C ALA A 658 18.39 -50.57 -30.77
N ASN A 659 18.18 -51.54 -31.67
CA ASN A 659 18.14 -51.33 -33.12
C ASN A 659 16.87 -50.53 -33.49
N MET A 660 16.98 -49.19 -33.49
CA MET A 660 15.88 -48.25 -33.77
C MET A 660 15.62 -48.05 -35.27
N SER A 661 16.27 -48.83 -36.13
CA SER A 661 16.15 -48.69 -37.58
C SER A 661 14.68 -48.76 -38.00
N ASN A 662 14.23 -47.72 -38.68
CA ASN A 662 12.92 -47.61 -39.30
C ASN A 662 11.73 -47.51 -38.33
N LYS A 663 11.93 -47.37 -37.02
CA LYS A 663 10.83 -47.26 -36.03
C LYS A 663 10.56 -45.80 -35.60
N VAL A 664 9.29 -45.48 -35.39
CA VAL A 664 8.81 -44.16 -34.95
C VAL A 664 8.15 -44.26 -33.58
N TYR A 665 8.50 -43.34 -32.69
CA TYR A 665 7.98 -43.24 -31.32
C TYR A 665 7.43 -41.83 -31.06
N ASP A 666 6.51 -41.70 -30.11
CA ASP A 666 6.12 -40.38 -29.61
C ASP A 666 7.14 -39.81 -28.60
N LEU A 667 6.91 -38.58 -28.14
CA LEU A 667 7.78 -37.91 -27.16
C LEU A 667 7.75 -38.56 -25.78
N GLN A 668 6.79 -39.46 -25.53
CA GLN A 668 6.70 -40.27 -24.32
C GLN A 668 7.33 -41.66 -24.52
N GLY A 669 8.00 -41.89 -25.67
CA GLY A 669 8.72 -43.12 -25.99
C GLY A 669 7.82 -44.30 -26.33
N ARG A 670 6.54 -44.08 -26.62
CA ARG A 670 5.61 -45.14 -27.08
C ARG A 670 5.85 -45.42 -28.56
N TYR A 671 6.01 -46.69 -28.93
CA TYR A 671 6.10 -47.11 -30.33
C TYR A 671 4.78 -46.80 -31.06
N LEU A 672 4.88 -46.14 -32.20
CA LEU A 672 3.73 -45.77 -33.03
C LEU A 672 3.65 -46.64 -34.28
N THR A 673 4.74 -46.70 -35.05
CA THR A 673 4.78 -47.40 -36.34
C THR A 673 6.21 -47.67 -36.82
N THR A 674 6.35 -48.44 -37.88
CA THR A 674 7.60 -48.63 -38.63
C THR A 674 7.43 -48.02 -40.03
N VAL A 675 8.40 -47.23 -40.47
CA VAL A 675 8.43 -46.59 -41.79
C VAL A 675 9.62 -47.08 -42.60
N SER A 676 9.43 -47.34 -43.89
CA SER A 676 10.49 -47.88 -44.77
C SER A 676 11.55 -46.83 -45.14
N SER A 677 11.22 -45.54 -44.99
CA SER A 677 12.12 -44.40 -45.23
C SER A 677 11.63 -43.15 -44.48
N GLU A 678 12.50 -42.16 -44.33
CA GLU A 678 12.17 -40.89 -43.64
C GLU A 678 11.02 -40.11 -44.32
N LYS A 679 10.83 -40.28 -45.63
CA LYS A 679 9.72 -39.65 -46.38
C LYS A 679 8.33 -40.11 -45.93
N GLU A 680 8.22 -41.33 -45.41
CA GLU A 680 6.93 -41.85 -44.94
C GLU A 680 6.51 -41.24 -43.59
N LEU A 681 7.39 -40.50 -42.92
CA LEU A 681 7.03 -39.73 -41.71
C LEU A 681 5.99 -38.65 -42.01
N ASP A 682 5.95 -38.12 -43.24
CA ASP A 682 4.97 -37.11 -43.67
C ASP A 682 3.51 -37.63 -43.67
N ASN A 683 3.33 -38.96 -43.55
CA ASN A 683 2.01 -39.57 -43.41
C ASN A 683 1.50 -39.59 -41.95
N LEU A 684 2.33 -39.20 -40.98
CA LEU A 684 1.93 -39.07 -39.58
C LEU A 684 1.24 -37.71 -39.34
N PRO A 685 0.40 -37.59 -38.30
CA PRO A 685 -0.14 -36.31 -37.88
C PRO A 685 0.98 -35.28 -37.62
N LYS A 686 0.70 -33.98 -37.82
CA LYS A 686 1.67 -32.92 -37.52
C LYS A 686 2.09 -33.00 -36.05
N GLY A 687 3.40 -33.06 -35.83
CA GLY A 687 3.93 -33.28 -34.48
C GLY A 687 5.43 -33.55 -34.47
N VAL A 688 5.96 -33.73 -33.26
CA VAL A 688 7.37 -34.10 -33.04
C VAL A 688 7.43 -35.56 -32.62
N TYR A 689 8.25 -36.34 -33.30
CA TYR A 689 8.43 -37.77 -33.10
C TYR A 689 9.89 -38.11 -32.88
N ILE A 690 10.17 -39.33 -32.43
CA ILE A 690 11.52 -39.90 -32.38
C ILE A 690 11.62 -40.95 -33.50
N TYR A 691 12.52 -40.74 -34.44
CA TYR A 691 12.81 -41.65 -35.56
C TYR A 691 14.31 -41.91 -35.63
N ASN A 692 14.74 -43.18 -35.70
CA ASN A 692 16.15 -43.58 -35.69
C ASN A 692 16.98 -42.90 -34.57
N GLY A 693 16.39 -42.73 -33.38
CA GLY A 693 17.05 -42.13 -32.22
C GLY A 693 17.18 -40.60 -32.23
N ARG A 694 16.63 -39.88 -33.22
CA ARG A 694 16.60 -38.42 -33.26
C ARG A 694 15.18 -37.86 -33.27
N LYS A 695 15.02 -36.64 -32.75
CA LYS A 695 13.75 -35.90 -32.88
C LYS A 695 13.58 -35.45 -34.32
N VAL A 696 12.42 -35.76 -34.89
CA VAL A 696 12.00 -35.35 -36.24
C VAL A 696 10.67 -34.63 -36.14
N MET A 697 10.53 -33.55 -36.90
CA MET A 697 9.30 -32.77 -36.97
C MET A 697 8.57 -33.10 -38.26
N VAL A 698 7.35 -33.60 -38.14
CA VAL A 698 6.44 -33.84 -39.26
C VAL A 698 5.60 -32.58 -39.46
N LYS A 699 5.71 -31.99 -40.66
CA LYS A 699 5.26 -30.62 -40.94
C LYS A 699 3.85 -30.49 -41.48
#